data_AF-A0A2I1HGM7-F1
#
_entry.id   AF-A0A2I1HGM7-F1
#
_cell.length_a   1.000
_cell.length_b   1.000
_cell.length_c   1.000
_cell.angle_alpha   90.00
_cell.angle_beta   90.00
_cell.angle_gamma   90.00
#
_symmetry.space_group_name_H-M   'P 1'
#
loop_
_entity.id
_entity.type
_entity.pdbx_description
1 polymer ?
#
loop_
_entity_poly.entity_id
_entity_poly.type
_entity_poly.pdbx_seq_one_letter_code
_entity_poly.pdbx_strand_id
1 'polypeptide(L)'
;MEIDNGDNTAQIFSWDSLPEVLKQALPPNYTYVIQNFNSKPPYRTEENFEVPNFELDAFVDVDSEEKASEWVTTFQSHSKTTMPQTKAYDINGNRVMFRESRHCIHSHMVKKKQGKNVKVKRPKSSRARDINCMASIHIRLERRRLSLSHPLEINIVFMHNHVINCAEALSFRRVKEEVREELLNYFKDGHSPSSALYAYQDELHLKATDEQELIELLADRSVNPDYDYTAKLFQKYREGALGSRNGKPMFERLAEIVQDYNSSGQGKAVLQEYDAYAGKAFILCIVTNLMCRVHEKILQAGELCYMDASASFEPLNSSITLIYTSCAVGALPLGLFITSDELEITLEKSINLLKTILPSYAFFGRGPQVGPIVFITDDSNAERNALELCWPKGIRLLCTFHVMQAFWRWVHDPKHHIKKEDHAPIMEKMKRILYASSCSEMNTCYYEFKQMFYCLYPLLQKHFELLWNRRQFWALSFRVGLPMRGNNTNNYIERSFGMLKDVIFSRTQAYNPVQVFQFIINSMERFYERRLLGVAHKHPGSLRIAKRFLCPGWETVNSNAIQKTGMENEFLVPSTKNTGFYLVNSVLGTCSCPVGLTGAPCKHQGAVAMKFCIAIFNFIPSLKPDDRMIYSYIALGYVSQDSSFYASLRTEPAPQDQEFSSSSSSFNNNIDKIIEQREPSGKDEEIDISTFTAFLDDVKTDYQNGGKTLRTALDKFKDRYNTAKSKSIPRLSSFLYDINRSMDPMTRVKGGANIRVQVESIKRRKTEGGGVKRRLPIPTNEGKENLDPHAIPARKKRKTSKKEHNLSKNILKNRPN
;
A
#
# COMPACT_ATOMS: atom_id res chain seq x y z
N MET A 1 -42.44 -36.29 66.08
CA MET A 1 -43.73 -35.99 65.45
C MET A 1 -43.43 -35.70 64.00
N GLU A 2 -43.75 -36.68 63.17
CA GLU A 2 -43.78 -36.56 61.72
C GLU A 2 -44.73 -35.42 61.36
N ILE A 3 -44.24 -34.46 60.57
CA ILE A 3 -45.08 -33.51 59.85
C ILE A 3 -44.86 -33.81 58.37
N ASP A 4 -45.84 -34.55 57.89
CA ASP A 4 -46.44 -34.63 56.57
C ASP A 4 -45.77 -33.92 55.37
N ASN A 5 -45.73 -34.66 54.26
CA ASN A 5 -45.31 -34.24 52.95
C ASN A 5 -46.30 -33.23 52.37
N GLY A 6 -46.03 -31.93 52.58
CA GLY A 6 -46.70 -30.85 51.89
C GLY A 6 -46.07 -30.57 50.54
N ASP A 7 -46.88 -30.67 49.49
CA ASP A 7 -46.62 -30.25 48.11
C ASP A 7 -46.04 -28.82 48.09
N ASN A 8 -44.71 -28.71 48.01
CA ASN A 8 -44.01 -27.44 47.93
C ASN A 8 -44.15 -26.96 46.49
N THR A 9 -45.26 -26.30 46.18
CA THR A 9 -45.47 -25.61 44.90
C THR A 9 -44.44 -24.49 44.79
N ALA A 10 -43.27 -24.84 44.28
CA ALA A 10 -42.16 -23.90 44.12
C ALA A 10 -42.61 -22.78 43.18
N GLN A 11 -42.76 -21.58 43.75
CA GLN A 11 -43.28 -20.42 43.03
C GLN A 11 -42.35 -20.06 41.87
N ILE A 12 -42.89 -20.02 40.66
CA ILE A 12 -42.16 -19.61 39.46
C ILE A 12 -42.21 -18.08 39.38
N PHE A 13 -41.04 -17.46 39.32
CA PHE A 13 -40.88 -16.01 39.16
C PHE A 13 -40.55 -15.69 37.71
N SER A 14 -41.32 -14.78 37.10
CA SER A 14 -40.88 -14.07 35.91
C SER A 14 -39.89 -12.99 36.31
N TRP A 15 -39.08 -12.50 35.36
CA TRP A 15 -38.09 -11.46 35.67
C TRP A 15 -38.73 -10.20 36.31
N ASP A 16 -39.90 -9.79 35.84
CA ASP A 16 -40.62 -8.62 36.36
C ASP A 16 -41.08 -8.78 37.82
N SER A 17 -41.29 -10.02 38.28
CA SER A 17 -41.72 -10.34 39.64
C SER A 17 -40.57 -10.63 40.61
N LEU A 18 -39.32 -10.57 40.15
CA LEU A 18 -38.15 -10.74 41.02
C LEU A 18 -37.96 -9.53 41.96
N PRO A 19 -37.39 -9.74 43.17
CA PRO A 19 -36.86 -8.65 44.00
C PRO A 19 -35.87 -7.77 43.22
N GLU A 20 -35.89 -6.45 43.46
CA GLU A 20 -35.04 -5.48 42.73
C GLU A 20 -33.54 -5.80 42.81
N VAL A 21 -33.07 -6.30 43.96
CA VAL A 21 -31.66 -6.73 44.13
C VAL A 21 -31.31 -7.88 43.18
N LEU A 22 -32.25 -8.80 42.93
CA LEU A 22 -32.06 -9.91 42.00
C LEU A 22 -32.18 -9.47 40.54
N LYS A 23 -33.07 -8.51 40.22
CA LYS A 23 -33.18 -7.94 38.87
C LYS A 23 -31.90 -7.28 38.38
N GLN A 24 -31.07 -6.75 39.29
CA GLN A 24 -29.76 -6.17 38.93
C GLN A 24 -28.73 -7.23 38.48
N ALA A 25 -28.86 -8.47 38.94
CA ALA A 25 -27.90 -9.54 38.65
C ALA A 25 -28.43 -10.55 37.63
N LEU A 26 -29.68 -10.97 37.75
CA LEU A 26 -30.29 -12.00 36.93
C LEU A 26 -30.78 -11.44 35.59
N PRO A 27 -30.46 -12.09 34.47
CA PRO A 27 -30.84 -11.61 33.15
C PRO A 27 -32.35 -11.69 32.90
N PRO A 28 -32.92 -10.75 32.12
CA PRO A 28 -34.30 -10.82 31.64
C PRO A 28 -34.49 -11.94 30.62
N ASN A 29 -35.74 -12.30 30.33
CA ASN A 29 -36.17 -13.36 29.39
C ASN A 29 -35.98 -14.81 29.87
N TYR A 30 -35.76 -15.01 31.18
CA TYR A 30 -35.75 -16.34 31.80
C TYR A 30 -36.74 -16.37 32.97
N THR A 31 -37.23 -17.56 33.29
CA THR A 31 -38.03 -17.79 34.50
C THR A 31 -37.19 -18.48 35.56
N TYR A 32 -37.45 -18.14 36.82
CA TYR A 32 -36.64 -18.56 37.95
C TYR A 32 -37.50 -19.22 39.02
N VAL A 33 -37.08 -20.39 39.48
CA VAL A 33 -37.62 -21.03 40.68
C VAL A 33 -36.61 -20.83 41.81
N ILE A 34 -36.90 -19.91 42.72
CA ILE A 34 -36.02 -19.58 43.84
C ILE A 34 -36.22 -20.60 44.96
N GLN A 35 -35.16 -21.33 45.34
CA GLN A 35 -35.19 -22.21 46.50
C GLN A 35 -34.78 -21.48 47.77
N ASN A 36 -33.76 -20.64 47.67
CA ASN A 36 -33.16 -19.97 48.82
C ASN A 36 -32.64 -18.60 48.37
N PHE A 37 -33.00 -17.55 49.08
CA PHE A 37 -32.51 -16.21 48.85
C PHE A 37 -32.14 -15.56 50.18
N ASN A 38 -30.85 -15.35 50.40
CA ASN A 38 -30.31 -14.74 51.60
C ASN A 38 -29.70 -13.38 51.26
N SER A 39 -30.44 -12.31 51.56
CA SER A 39 -29.89 -10.95 51.50
C SER A 39 -28.83 -10.79 52.60
N LYS A 40 -27.64 -10.30 52.23
CA LYS A 40 -26.54 -10.00 53.16
C LYS A 40 -26.41 -8.48 53.30
N PRO A 41 -25.77 -7.98 54.38
CA PRO A 41 -25.44 -6.56 54.48
C PRO A 41 -24.65 -6.09 53.24
N PRO A 42 -24.99 -4.93 52.66
CA PRO A 42 -24.26 -4.39 51.53
C PRO A 42 -22.81 -4.09 51.95
N TYR A 43 -21.87 -4.27 51.03
CA TYR A 43 -20.50 -3.83 51.25
C TYR A 43 -20.38 -2.33 50.99
N ARG A 44 -19.81 -1.59 51.95
CA ARG A 44 -19.57 -0.15 51.81
C ARG A 44 -18.11 0.10 51.46
N THR A 45 -17.86 0.79 50.36
CA THR A 45 -16.49 1.15 49.95
C THR A 45 -15.95 2.31 50.79
N GLU A 46 -14.63 2.56 50.72
CA GLU A 46 -14.00 3.73 51.37
C GLU A 46 -14.59 5.07 50.88
N GLU A 47 -15.09 5.08 49.64
CA GLU A 47 -15.76 6.23 49.01
C GLU A 47 -17.26 6.29 49.31
N ASN A 48 -17.74 5.51 50.28
CA ASN A 48 -19.14 5.43 50.73
C ASN A 48 -20.17 4.91 49.70
N PHE A 49 -19.75 4.17 48.67
CA PHE A 49 -20.67 3.48 47.77
C PHE A 49 -21.17 2.17 48.38
N GLU A 50 -22.45 1.87 48.21
CA GLU A 50 -23.06 0.61 48.65
C GLU A 50 -23.10 -0.41 47.51
N VAL A 51 -22.62 -1.62 47.79
CA VAL A 51 -22.61 -2.75 46.84
C VAL A 51 -23.51 -3.85 47.42
N PRO A 52 -24.59 -4.25 46.73
CA PRO A 52 -25.50 -5.28 47.23
C PRO A 52 -24.81 -6.64 47.26
N ASN A 53 -24.99 -7.37 48.35
CA ASN A 53 -24.48 -8.72 48.53
C ASN A 53 -25.62 -9.68 48.87
N PHE A 54 -25.65 -10.85 48.23
CA PHE A 54 -26.64 -11.89 48.51
C PHE A 54 -26.12 -13.27 48.13
N GLU A 55 -26.80 -14.29 48.64
CA GLU A 55 -26.67 -15.69 48.20
C GLU A 55 -28.01 -16.13 47.63
N LEU A 56 -27.99 -16.82 46.49
CA LEU A 56 -29.17 -17.27 45.78
C LEU A 56 -28.96 -18.70 45.28
N ASP A 57 -29.88 -19.59 45.65
CA ASP A 57 -30.02 -20.92 45.04
C ASP A 57 -31.33 -20.93 44.25
N ALA A 58 -31.23 -21.13 42.94
CA ALA A 58 -32.38 -21.08 42.05
C ALA A 58 -32.26 -22.09 40.91
N PHE A 59 -33.39 -22.35 40.26
CA PHE A 59 -33.47 -23.10 39.01
C PHE A 59 -33.94 -22.22 37.86
N VAL A 60 -33.41 -22.45 36.66
CA VAL A 60 -33.71 -21.68 35.43
C VAL A 60 -34.28 -22.61 34.36
N ASP A 61 -35.15 -22.08 33.51
CA ASP A 61 -35.79 -22.71 32.35
C ASP A 61 -34.83 -22.97 31.17
N VAL A 62 -33.69 -23.61 31.45
CA VAL A 62 -32.60 -23.85 30.49
C VAL A 62 -32.24 -25.34 30.43
N ASP A 63 -32.49 -25.99 29.31
CA ASP A 63 -32.48 -27.46 29.13
C ASP A 63 -31.26 -28.02 28.37
N SER A 64 -30.37 -27.18 27.84
CA SER A 64 -29.18 -27.62 27.08
C SER A 64 -27.90 -26.97 27.56
N GLU A 65 -26.75 -27.57 27.22
CA GLU A 65 -25.43 -27.02 27.53
C GLU A 65 -25.16 -25.69 26.80
N GLU A 66 -25.61 -25.57 25.56
CA GLU A 66 -25.48 -24.35 24.75
C GLU A 66 -26.29 -23.20 25.36
N LYS A 67 -27.56 -23.46 25.71
CA LYS A 67 -28.42 -22.47 26.37
C LYS A 67 -27.91 -22.10 27.77
N ALA A 68 -27.28 -23.04 28.50
CA ALA A 68 -26.65 -22.74 29.78
C ALA A 68 -25.44 -21.81 29.60
N SER A 69 -24.64 -22.02 28.56
CA SER A 69 -23.52 -21.14 28.20
C SER A 69 -23.99 -19.75 27.75
N GLU A 70 -25.11 -19.68 27.01
CA GLU A 70 -25.79 -18.45 26.64
C GLU A 70 -26.29 -17.70 27.88
N TRP A 71 -26.99 -18.38 28.79
CA TRP A 71 -27.48 -17.78 30.04
C TRP A 71 -26.34 -17.15 30.85
N VAL A 72 -25.17 -17.78 30.93
CA VAL A 72 -24.00 -17.19 31.61
C VAL A 72 -23.51 -15.93 30.91
N THR A 73 -23.51 -15.92 29.57
CA THR A 73 -23.10 -14.76 28.79
C THR A 73 -24.08 -13.60 29.01
N THR A 74 -25.39 -13.88 29.03
CA THR A 74 -26.43 -12.90 29.33
C THR A 74 -26.31 -12.39 30.77
N PHE A 75 -26.09 -13.27 31.76
CA PHE A 75 -25.82 -12.90 33.15
C PHE A 75 -24.62 -11.96 33.28
N GLN A 76 -23.49 -12.27 32.64
CA GLN A 76 -22.28 -11.42 32.66
C GLN A 76 -22.49 -10.07 31.97
N SER A 77 -23.30 -10.05 30.91
CA SER A 77 -23.64 -8.83 30.19
C SER A 77 -24.54 -7.92 31.02
N HIS A 78 -25.58 -8.50 31.64
CA HIS A 78 -26.59 -7.82 32.44
C HIS A 78 -26.02 -7.31 33.77
N SER A 79 -25.38 -8.18 34.55
CA SER A 79 -24.76 -7.82 35.84
C SER A 79 -23.48 -6.99 35.71
N LYS A 80 -22.99 -6.76 34.48
CA LYS A 80 -21.68 -6.15 34.18
C LYS A 80 -20.48 -6.84 34.85
N THR A 81 -20.65 -8.06 35.35
CA THR A 81 -19.57 -8.85 35.96
C THR A 81 -18.87 -9.73 34.93
N THR A 82 -17.55 -9.89 35.05
CA THR A 82 -16.81 -10.93 34.31
C THR A 82 -16.47 -12.05 35.27
N MET A 83 -17.01 -13.24 35.00
CA MET A 83 -16.88 -14.43 35.85
C MET A 83 -16.19 -15.58 35.06
N PRO A 84 -14.85 -15.58 34.91
CA PRO A 84 -14.15 -16.65 34.20
C PRO A 84 -14.38 -18.01 34.87
N GLN A 85 -14.46 -19.06 34.05
CA GLN A 85 -14.50 -20.44 34.54
C GLN A 85 -13.21 -20.76 35.32
N THR A 86 -13.36 -21.10 36.60
CA THR A 86 -12.27 -21.47 37.51
C THR A 86 -12.14 -22.98 37.69
N LYS A 87 -13.23 -23.72 37.49
CA LYS A 87 -13.21 -25.18 37.57
C LYS A 87 -14.14 -25.76 36.49
N ALA A 88 -13.55 -26.53 35.59
CA ALA A 88 -14.28 -27.49 34.76
C ALA A 88 -14.29 -28.81 35.54
N TYR A 89 -15.41 -29.51 35.56
CA TYR A 89 -15.51 -30.82 36.20
C TYR A 89 -15.43 -31.88 35.11
N ASP A 90 -14.57 -32.89 35.28
CA ASP A 90 -14.58 -34.07 34.41
C ASP A 90 -15.88 -34.82 34.64
N ILE A 91 -16.77 -34.80 33.65
CA ILE A 91 -18.10 -35.41 33.73
C ILE A 91 -17.97 -36.90 33.42
N ASN A 92 -17.61 -37.69 34.43
CA ASN A 92 -17.58 -39.15 34.31
C ASN A 92 -18.95 -39.74 34.68
N GLY A 93 -19.79 -39.98 33.67
CA GLY A 93 -21.05 -40.73 33.79
C GLY A 93 -22.29 -40.00 33.21
N ASN A 94 -23.34 -40.78 32.88
CA ASN A 94 -24.55 -40.30 32.18
C ASN A 94 -25.50 -39.38 33.00
N ARG A 95 -25.13 -38.94 34.21
CA ARG A 95 -26.05 -38.24 35.13
C ARG A 95 -25.99 -36.72 35.04
N VAL A 96 -24.79 -36.15 34.91
CA VAL A 96 -24.56 -34.70 34.84
C VAL A 96 -24.23 -34.36 33.40
N MET A 97 -24.85 -33.34 32.82
CA MET A 97 -24.58 -32.94 31.43
C MET A 97 -23.66 -31.73 31.37
N PHE A 98 -23.82 -30.79 32.31
CA PHE A 98 -23.01 -29.57 32.38
C PHE A 98 -22.73 -29.24 33.83
N ARG A 99 -21.48 -28.92 34.16
CA ARG A 99 -21.12 -28.47 35.51
C ARG A 99 -19.90 -27.56 35.49
N GLU A 100 -20.07 -26.35 36.01
CA GLU A 100 -19.00 -25.37 36.06
C GLU A 100 -19.00 -24.57 37.36
N SER A 101 -17.81 -24.15 37.78
CA SER A 101 -17.68 -23.08 38.76
C SER A 101 -16.95 -21.90 38.15
N ARG A 102 -17.52 -20.71 38.38
CA ARG A 102 -17.02 -19.43 37.90
C ARG A 102 -16.81 -18.50 39.10
N HIS A 103 -15.79 -17.69 39.06
CA HIS A 103 -15.53 -16.67 40.09
C HIS A 103 -15.32 -15.32 39.42
N CYS A 104 -15.55 -14.23 40.16
CA CYS A 104 -15.23 -12.90 39.69
C CYS A 104 -13.78 -12.81 39.20
N ILE A 105 -13.55 -12.07 38.11
CA ILE A 105 -12.21 -11.83 37.57
C ILE A 105 -11.23 -11.21 38.60
N HIS A 106 -11.81 -10.55 39.61
CA HIS A 106 -11.12 -9.96 40.75
C HIS A 106 -10.85 -10.92 41.92
N SER A 107 -11.27 -12.18 41.79
CA SER A 107 -11.05 -13.22 42.78
C SER A 107 -9.64 -13.80 42.72
N HIS A 108 -9.09 -14.10 43.90
CA HIS A 108 -7.81 -14.80 44.03
C HIS A 108 -7.86 -16.20 43.36
N MET A 109 -9.03 -16.82 43.27
CA MET A 109 -9.22 -18.12 42.61
C MET A 109 -8.93 -18.07 41.10
N VAL A 110 -9.31 -16.98 40.43
CA VAL A 110 -9.00 -16.78 39.00
C VAL A 110 -7.50 -16.62 38.78
N LYS A 111 -6.81 -15.89 39.68
CA LYS A 111 -5.35 -15.74 39.64
C LYS A 111 -4.62 -17.08 39.86
N LYS A 112 -5.07 -17.89 40.83
CA LYS A 112 -4.52 -19.24 41.07
C LYS A 112 -4.59 -20.11 39.81
N LYS A 113 -5.72 -20.12 39.09
CA LYS A 113 -5.89 -20.91 37.85
C LYS A 113 -4.96 -20.46 36.72
N GLN A 114 -4.64 -19.17 36.62
CA GLN A 114 -3.80 -18.63 35.53
C GLN A 114 -2.29 -18.96 35.68
N GLY A 115 -1.87 -19.61 36.77
CA GLY A 115 -0.52 -20.16 36.94
C GLY A 115 0.53 -19.20 37.51
N LYS A 116 1.56 -19.76 38.17
CA LYS A 116 2.64 -19.03 38.89
C LYS A 116 3.61 -18.24 37.99
N ASN A 117 3.57 -18.41 36.66
CA ASN A 117 4.58 -17.86 35.74
C ASN A 117 4.31 -16.42 35.26
N VAL A 118 3.18 -15.81 35.63
CA VAL A 118 2.99 -14.37 35.42
C VAL A 118 3.70 -13.64 36.56
N LYS A 119 5.00 -13.35 36.38
CA LYS A 119 5.69 -12.36 37.23
C LYS A 119 4.92 -11.04 37.12
N VAL A 120 4.07 -10.76 38.11
CA VAL A 120 3.41 -9.47 38.22
C VAL A 120 4.52 -8.46 38.44
N LYS A 121 4.84 -7.67 37.41
CA LYS A 121 5.96 -6.72 37.46
C LYS A 121 5.82 -5.72 38.63
N ARG A 122 4.64 -5.60 39.24
CA ARG A 122 4.34 -4.81 40.46
C ARG A 122 3.15 -5.41 41.25
N PRO A 123 3.36 -6.22 42.31
CA PRO A 123 2.26 -6.78 43.10
C PRO A 123 1.49 -5.74 43.94
N LYS A 124 2.07 -4.54 44.17
CA LYS A 124 1.46 -3.40 44.88
C LYS A 124 1.03 -2.27 43.93
N SER A 125 0.55 -2.61 42.74
CA SER A 125 -0.01 -1.62 41.81
C SER A 125 -1.44 -1.29 42.26
N SER A 126 -1.86 -0.02 42.22
CA SER A 126 -3.27 0.38 42.41
C SER A 126 -4.20 -0.34 41.44
N ARG A 127 -3.73 -0.62 40.20
CA ARG A 127 -4.43 -1.44 39.20
C ARG A 127 -4.30 -2.97 39.37
N ALA A 128 -4.06 -3.46 40.58
CA ALA A 128 -3.97 -4.91 40.79
C ALA A 128 -5.36 -5.54 40.58
N ARG A 129 -5.49 -6.43 39.59
CA ARG A 129 -6.76 -7.08 39.27
C ARG A 129 -7.32 -7.91 40.43
N ASP A 130 -6.46 -8.56 41.20
CA ASP A 130 -6.82 -9.44 42.30
C ASP A 130 -6.95 -8.67 43.61
N ILE A 131 -8.19 -8.49 44.06
CA ILE A 131 -8.56 -7.85 45.33
C ILE A 131 -9.28 -8.85 46.26
N ASN A 132 -9.09 -10.15 46.02
CA ASN A 132 -9.69 -11.23 46.79
C ASN A 132 -11.23 -11.17 46.87
N CYS A 133 -11.89 -10.83 45.76
CA CYS A 133 -13.35 -10.85 45.66
C CYS A 133 -13.89 -12.29 45.85
N MET A 134 -14.95 -12.42 46.66
CA MET A 134 -15.57 -13.71 47.03
C MET A 134 -16.72 -14.13 46.11
N ALA A 135 -17.11 -13.29 45.16
CA ALA A 135 -18.22 -13.59 44.27
C ALA A 135 -17.94 -14.81 43.39
N SER A 136 -18.89 -15.75 43.39
CA SER A 136 -18.80 -17.02 42.67
C SER A 136 -20.16 -17.53 42.22
N ILE A 137 -20.16 -18.37 41.19
CA ILE A 137 -21.36 -19.00 40.63
C ILE A 137 -21.05 -20.46 40.38
N HIS A 138 -21.90 -21.34 40.88
CA HIS A 138 -21.92 -22.74 40.53
C HIS A 138 -23.13 -23.04 39.65
N ILE A 139 -22.89 -23.74 38.55
CA ILE A 139 -23.92 -24.07 37.56
C ILE A 139 -23.89 -25.57 37.34
N ARG A 140 -25.07 -26.20 37.33
CA ARG A 140 -25.22 -27.64 37.16
C ARG A 140 -26.49 -27.99 36.40
N LEU A 141 -26.33 -28.76 35.33
CA LEU A 141 -27.42 -29.36 34.56
C LEU A 141 -27.35 -30.88 34.68
N GLU A 142 -28.46 -31.53 35.05
CA GLU A 142 -28.55 -32.98 35.23
C GLU A 142 -29.58 -33.61 34.30
N ARG A 143 -29.28 -34.79 33.78
CA ARG A 143 -30.15 -35.50 32.83
C ARG A 143 -31.53 -35.84 33.42
N ARG A 144 -31.56 -36.18 34.71
CA ARG A 144 -32.81 -36.50 35.44
C ARG A 144 -33.72 -35.29 35.65
N ARG A 145 -33.20 -34.07 35.52
CA ARG A 145 -33.97 -32.85 35.74
C ARG A 145 -34.58 -32.29 34.45
N LEU A 146 -34.17 -32.79 33.27
CA LEU A 146 -34.69 -32.33 31.98
C LEU A 146 -36.21 -32.50 31.81
N SER A 147 -36.82 -33.40 32.57
CA SER A 147 -38.28 -33.56 32.60
C SER A 147 -38.99 -32.50 33.46
N LEU A 148 -38.25 -31.62 34.16
CA LEU A 148 -38.78 -30.52 34.96
C LEU A 148 -38.85 -29.24 34.12
N SER A 149 -39.71 -28.31 34.54
CA SER A 149 -39.83 -27.00 33.87
C SER A 149 -38.57 -26.14 33.98
N HIS A 150 -37.80 -26.26 35.07
CA HIS A 150 -36.57 -25.48 35.31
C HIS A 150 -35.39 -26.42 35.64
N PRO A 151 -34.74 -27.01 34.62
CA PRO A 151 -33.74 -28.05 34.83
C PRO A 151 -32.35 -27.57 35.27
N LEU A 152 -31.98 -26.31 34.99
CA LEU A 152 -30.66 -25.75 35.29
C LEU A 152 -30.58 -25.27 36.74
N GLU A 153 -29.68 -25.84 37.54
CA GLU A 153 -29.41 -25.38 38.90
C GLU A 153 -28.32 -24.30 38.91
N ILE A 154 -28.61 -23.15 39.51
CA ILE A 154 -27.67 -22.04 39.71
C ILE A 154 -27.54 -21.74 41.22
N ASN A 155 -26.29 -21.71 41.69
CA ASN A 155 -25.97 -21.28 43.06
C ASN A 155 -25.07 -20.04 42.91
N ILE A 156 -25.58 -18.86 43.25
CA ILE A 156 -24.89 -17.58 43.10
C ILE A 156 -24.51 -17.08 44.49
N VAL A 157 -23.22 -16.88 44.71
CA VAL A 157 -22.68 -16.12 45.85
C VAL A 157 -22.27 -14.76 45.30
N PHE A 158 -23.13 -13.76 45.40
CA PHE A 158 -22.92 -12.42 44.84
C PHE A 158 -22.22 -11.50 45.85
N MET A 159 -21.09 -11.93 46.42
CA MET A 159 -20.35 -11.16 47.43
C MET A 159 -19.19 -10.36 46.81
N HIS A 160 -19.46 -9.12 46.44
CA HIS A 160 -18.47 -8.20 45.87
C HIS A 160 -17.94 -7.22 46.93
N ASN A 161 -16.62 -7.03 46.95
CA ASN A 161 -15.92 -6.06 47.80
C ASN A 161 -15.43 -4.84 46.98
N HIS A 162 -16.07 -4.60 45.84
CA HIS A 162 -15.78 -3.50 44.93
C HIS A 162 -17.04 -3.11 44.17
N VAL A 163 -17.11 -1.85 43.71
CA VAL A 163 -18.17 -1.41 42.81
C VAL A 163 -18.07 -2.20 41.50
N ILE A 164 -19.18 -2.75 41.03
CA ILE A 164 -19.22 -3.60 39.84
C ILE A 164 -19.33 -2.73 38.58
N ASN A 165 -20.19 -1.71 38.63
CA ASN A 165 -20.44 -0.79 37.52
C ASN A 165 -19.61 0.50 37.66
N CYS A 166 -18.30 0.38 37.83
CA CYS A 166 -17.37 1.52 37.78
C CYS A 166 -16.36 1.33 36.64
N ALA A 167 -15.84 2.44 36.11
CA ALA A 167 -14.92 2.40 34.96
C ALA A 167 -13.71 1.48 35.18
N GLU A 168 -13.18 1.40 36.40
CA GLU A 168 -12.05 0.52 36.71
C GLU A 168 -12.44 -0.97 36.65
N ALA A 169 -13.58 -1.37 37.22
CA ALA A 169 -14.07 -2.75 37.13
C ALA A 169 -14.44 -3.13 35.69
N LEU A 170 -15.12 -2.22 34.98
CA LEU A 170 -15.49 -2.40 33.57
C LEU A 170 -14.27 -2.55 32.65
N SER A 171 -13.14 -1.93 33.01
CA SER A 171 -11.87 -2.06 32.27
C SER A 171 -11.26 -3.47 32.28
N PHE A 172 -11.77 -4.41 33.07
CA PHE A 172 -11.33 -5.81 33.08
C PHE A 172 -12.27 -6.75 32.34
N ARG A 173 -13.37 -6.25 31.76
CA ARG A 173 -14.35 -7.09 31.07
C ARG A 173 -13.78 -7.75 29.82
N ARG A 174 -14.30 -8.92 29.47
CA ARG A 174 -13.94 -9.62 28.23
C ARG A 174 -14.51 -8.85 27.03
N VAL A 175 -13.69 -8.69 25.99
CA VAL A 175 -14.10 -8.08 24.72
C VAL A 175 -15.13 -8.99 24.08
N LYS A 176 -16.24 -8.41 23.61
CA LYS A 176 -17.28 -9.17 22.91
C LYS A 176 -16.80 -9.65 21.54
N GLU A 177 -17.39 -10.72 21.02
CA GLU A 177 -17.01 -11.28 19.73
C GLU A 177 -17.37 -10.36 18.57
N GLU A 178 -18.46 -9.58 18.66
CA GLU A 178 -18.83 -8.64 17.59
C GLU A 178 -17.78 -7.53 17.44
N VAL A 179 -17.25 -7.03 18.56
CA VAL A 179 -16.17 -6.02 18.57
C VAL A 179 -14.87 -6.61 18.00
N ARG A 180 -14.59 -7.87 18.32
CA ARG A 180 -13.44 -8.58 17.76
C ARG A 180 -13.57 -8.71 16.24
N GLU A 181 -14.73 -9.12 15.73
CA GLU A 181 -15.02 -9.22 14.29
C GLU A 181 -14.91 -7.86 13.58
N GLU A 182 -15.47 -6.79 14.16
CA GLU A 182 -15.34 -5.43 13.61
C GLU A 182 -13.86 -4.99 13.52
N LEU A 183 -13.06 -5.23 14.57
CA LEU A 183 -11.62 -4.96 14.53
C LEU A 183 -10.87 -5.80 13.48
N LEU A 184 -11.26 -7.06 13.28
CA LEU A 184 -10.68 -7.90 12.23
C LEU A 184 -11.01 -7.35 10.84
N ASN A 185 -12.20 -6.80 10.62
CA ASN A 185 -12.56 -6.16 9.35
C ASN A 185 -11.71 -4.92 9.10
N TYR A 186 -11.49 -4.07 10.11
CA TYR A 186 -10.54 -2.96 9.98
C TYR A 186 -9.14 -3.41 9.57
N PHE A 187 -8.66 -4.54 10.11
CA PHE A 187 -7.34 -5.06 9.71
C PHE A 187 -7.32 -5.57 8.27
N LYS A 188 -8.41 -6.19 7.79
CA LYS A 188 -8.57 -6.57 6.38
C LYS A 188 -8.55 -5.34 5.47
N ASP A 189 -9.12 -4.23 5.94
CA ASP A 189 -9.08 -2.92 5.25
C ASP A 189 -7.72 -2.20 5.36
N GLY A 190 -6.73 -2.83 5.98
CA GLY A 190 -5.35 -2.33 6.05
C GLY A 190 -5.07 -1.41 7.24
N HIS A 191 -5.96 -1.34 8.23
CA HIS A 191 -5.71 -0.56 9.44
C HIS A 191 -4.59 -1.18 10.31
N SER A 192 -3.75 -0.30 10.86
CA SER A 192 -2.87 -0.63 12.00
C SER A 192 -3.69 -0.80 13.29
N PRO A 193 -3.14 -1.40 14.36
CA PRO A 193 -3.83 -1.47 15.65
C PRO A 193 -4.31 -0.12 16.16
N SER A 194 -3.48 0.92 16.03
CA SER A 194 -3.85 2.27 16.44
C SER A 194 -4.97 2.84 15.57
N SER A 195 -4.82 2.77 14.25
CA SER A 195 -5.82 3.35 13.34
C SER A 195 -7.14 2.60 13.33
N ALA A 196 -7.13 1.28 13.58
CA ALA A 196 -8.34 0.48 13.76
C ALA A 196 -9.05 0.91 15.04
N LEU A 197 -8.31 0.99 16.16
CA LEU A 197 -8.89 1.40 17.43
C LEU A 197 -9.47 2.82 17.39
N TYR A 198 -8.76 3.77 16.77
CA TYR A 198 -9.30 5.13 16.60
C TYR A 198 -10.55 5.16 15.72
N ALA A 199 -10.57 4.43 14.59
CA ALA A 199 -11.75 4.40 13.73
C ALA A 199 -12.95 3.77 14.43
N TYR A 200 -12.72 2.68 15.16
CA TYR A 200 -13.72 2.02 15.98
C TYR A 200 -14.27 2.93 17.09
N GLN A 201 -13.38 3.66 17.79
CA GLN A 201 -13.79 4.62 18.81
C GLN A 201 -14.59 5.79 18.20
N ASP A 202 -14.21 6.29 17.02
CA ASP A 202 -14.99 7.30 16.29
C ASP A 202 -16.41 6.78 15.98
N GLU A 203 -16.57 5.50 15.62
CA GLU A 203 -17.90 4.90 15.43
C GLU A 203 -18.72 4.82 16.72
N LEU A 204 -18.09 4.53 17.87
CA LEU A 204 -18.78 4.58 19.16
C LEU A 204 -19.31 5.99 19.46
N HIS A 205 -18.54 7.03 19.13
CA HIS A 205 -19.00 8.43 19.28
C HIS A 205 -20.20 8.75 18.39
N LEU A 206 -20.31 8.11 17.22
CA LEU A 206 -21.42 8.31 16.28
C LEU A 206 -22.66 7.48 16.64
N LYS A 207 -22.47 6.32 17.29
CA LYS A 207 -23.55 5.40 17.69
C LYS A 207 -24.23 5.82 18.99
N ALA A 208 -23.51 6.48 19.91
CA ALA A 208 -24.06 6.94 21.18
C ALA A 208 -25.21 7.94 20.98
N THR A 209 -26.29 7.77 21.74
CA THR A 209 -27.47 8.62 21.71
C THR A 209 -27.27 9.92 22.50
N ASP A 210 -26.49 9.86 23.57
CA ASP A 210 -26.11 10.99 24.41
C ASP A 210 -24.69 10.87 25.00
N GLU A 211 -24.24 11.90 25.72
CA GLU A 211 -22.89 11.97 26.32
C GLU A 211 -22.70 10.98 27.48
N GLN A 212 -23.77 10.63 28.19
CA GLN A 212 -23.70 9.72 29.33
C GLN A 212 -23.48 8.28 28.84
N GLU A 213 -24.24 7.85 27.84
CA GLU A 213 -24.06 6.56 27.17
C GLU A 213 -22.63 6.44 26.60
N LEU A 214 -22.12 7.51 25.98
CA LEU A 214 -20.77 7.53 25.42
C LEU A 214 -19.69 7.28 26.49
N ILE A 215 -19.81 7.91 27.66
CA ILE A 215 -18.86 7.71 28.78
C ILE A 215 -18.84 6.24 29.21
N GLU A 216 -20.02 5.62 29.31
CA GLU A 216 -20.15 4.21 29.70
C GLU A 216 -19.56 3.26 28.64
N LEU A 217 -19.85 3.51 27.36
CA LEU A 217 -19.30 2.73 26.25
C LEU A 217 -17.78 2.80 26.18
N LEU A 218 -17.19 3.98 26.40
CA LEU A 218 -15.75 4.18 26.36
C LEU A 218 -15.03 3.56 27.58
N ALA A 219 -15.69 3.49 28.73
CA ALA A 219 -15.13 2.88 29.95
C ALA A 219 -15.17 1.34 29.92
N ASP A 220 -16.14 0.77 29.21
CA ASP A 220 -16.38 -0.67 29.16
C ASP A 220 -15.47 -1.39 28.18
N ARG A 221 -14.48 -2.14 28.68
CA ARG A 221 -13.55 -2.93 27.85
C ARG A 221 -14.26 -3.96 26.97
N SER A 222 -15.46 -4.40 27.35
CA SER A 222 -16.22 -5.34 26.52
C SER A 222 -16.64 -4.73 25.18
N VAL A 223 -16.83 -3.41 25.15
CA VAL A 223 -17.21 -2.62 23.98
C VAL A 223 -16.01 -1.85 23.43
N ASN A 224 -15.28 -1.11 24.25
CA ASN A 224 -14.09 -0.34 23.86
C ASN A 224 -12.80 -1.04 24.34
N PRO A 225 -12.22 -1.94 23.53
CA PRO A 225 -11.04 -2.69 23.93
C PRO A 225 -9.80 -1.80 24.07
N ASP A 226 -8.90 -2.21 24.96
CA ASP A 226 -7.62 -1.54 25.13
C ASP A 226 -6.67 -1.78 23.93
N TYR A 227 -5.68 -0.91 23.78
CA TYR A 227 -4.69 -1.01 22.70
C TYR A 227 -3.89 -2.31 22.74
N ASP A 228 -3.58 -2.85 23.92
CA ASP A 228 -2.79 -4.08 24.05
C ASP A 228 -3.58 -5.29 23.51
N TYR A 229 -4.89 -5.34 23.71
CA TYR A 229 -5.77 -6.33 23.11
C TYR A 229 -5.78 -6.22 21.60
N THR A 230 -6.04 -5.02 21.06
CA THR A 230 -6.08 -4.75 19.62
C THR A 230 -4.74 -5.09 18.95
N ALA A 231 -3.62 -4.76 19.60
CA ALA A 231 -2.29 -5.09 19.11
C ALA A 231 -2.01 -6.60 19.09
N LYS A 232 -2.44 -7.35 20.12
CA LYS A 232 -2.32 -8.82 20.16
C LYS A 232 -3.23 -9.50 19.14
N LEU A 233 -4.46 -9.02 18.99
CA LEU A 233 -5.40 -9.51 17.98
C LEU A 233 -4.82 -9.32 16.57
N PHE A 234 -4.30 -8.13 16.31
CA PHE A 234 -3.64 -7.82 15.04
C PHE A 234 -2.40 -8.69 14.79
N GLN A 235 -1.59 -8.98 15.80
CA GLN A 235 -0.46 -9.88 15.65
C GLN A 235 -0.91 -11.28 15.22
N LYS A 236 -1.94 -11.83 15.88
CA LYS A 236 -2.51 -13.14 15.51
C LYS A 236 -3.09 -13.15 14.10
N TYR A 237 -3.86 -12.11 13.76
CA TYR A 237 -4.39 -11.91 12.42
C TYR A 237 -3.28 -11.88 11.37
N ARG A 238 -2.22 -11.11 11.63
CA ARG A 238 -1.08 -10.95 10.72
C ARG A 238 -0.28 -12.23 10.56
N GLU A 239 -0.02 -12.96 11.64
CA GLU A 239 0.66 -14.27 11.59
C GLU A 239 -0.15 -15.30 10.81
N GLY A 240 -1.48 -15.32 10.96
CA GLY A 240 -2.35 -16.18 10.15
C GLY A 240 -2.40 -15.76 8.68
N ALA A 241 -2.49 -14.46 8.38
CA ALA A 241 -2.65 -13.96 7.01
C ALA A 241 -1.34 -13.98 6.21
N LEU A 242 -0.21 -13.64 6.84
CA LEU A 242 1.09 -13.44 6.19
C LEU A 242 2.14 -14.48 6.59
N GLY A 243 1.86 -15.36 7.55
CA GLY A 243 2.84 -16.31 8.08
C GLY A 243 3.84 -15.68 9.06
N SER A 244 4.92 -16.41 9.34
CA SER A 244 6.01 -15.91 10.18
C SER A 244 6.81 -14.81 9.47
N ARG A 245 7.68 -14.11 10.21
CA ARG A 245 8.57 -13.09 9.61
C ARG A 245 9.62 -13.66 8.66
N ASN A 246 10.03 -14.90 8.89
CA ASN A 246 11.11 -15.57 8.18
C ASN A 246 11.05 -17.08 8.45
N GLY A 247 11.85 -17.85 7.72
CA GLY A 247 11.94 -19.30 7.87
C GLY A 247 10.81 -20.05 7.18
N LYS A 248 10.74 -21.35 7.45
CA LYS A 248 9.84 -22.27 6.75
C LYS A 248 8.35 -21.86 6.78
N PRO A 249 7.74 -21.42 7.90
CA PRO A 249 6.33 -21.05 7.91
C PRO A 249 5.99 -19.83 7.03
N MET A 250 6.97 -18.97 6.75
CA MET A 250 6.81 -17.83 5.83
C MET A 250 6.78 -18.33 4.38
N PHE A 251 7.65 -19.30 4.04
CA PHE A 251 7.70 -19.90 2.71
C PHE A 251 6.49 -20.80 2.42
N GLU A 252 6.02 -21.57 3.40
CA GLU A 252 4.79 -22.36 3.27
C GLU A 252 3.59 -21.46 2.91
N ARG A 253 3.44 -20.33 3.61
CA ARG A 253 2.39 -19.35 3.31
C ARG A 253 2.60 -18.66 1.96
N LEU A 254 3.85 -18.36 1.59
CA LEU A 254 4.18 -17.75 0.30
C LEU A 254 3.85 -18.71 -0.85
N ALA A 255 4.18 -19.99 -0.71
CA ALA A 255 3.93 -21.03 -1.70
C ALA A 255 2.43 -21.22 -1.92
N GLU A 256 1.63 -21.27 -0.85
CA GLU A 256 0.16 -21.32 -0.91
C GLU A 256 -0.41 -20.13 -1.72
N ILE A 257 -0.02 -18.90 -1.36
CA ILE A 257 -0.52 -17.70 -2.05
C ILE A 257 -0.04 -17.63 -3.51
N VAL A 258 1.18 -18.09 -3.81
CA VAL A 258 1.68 -18.17 -5.20
C VAL A 258 0.90 -19.20 -6.01
N GLN A 259 0.55 -20.34 -5.40
CA GLN A 259 -0.28 -21.37 -6.04
C GLN A 259 -1.68 -20.82 -6.33
N ASP A 260 -2.34 -20.20 -5.34
CA ASP A 260 -3.65 -19.56 -5.50
C ASP A 260 -3.62 -18.51 -6.63
N TYR A 261 -2.58 -17.67 -6.65
CA TYR A 261 -2.40 -16.66 -7.69
C TYR A 261 -2.24 -17.28 -9.08
N ASN A 262 -1.43 -18.33 -9.22
CA ASN A 262 -1.27 -19.05 -10.48
C ASN A 262 -2.57 -19.73 -10.95
N SER A 263 -3.39 -20.22 -10.01
CA SER A 263 -4.70 -20.82 -10.30
C SER A 263 -5.79 -19.77 -10.62
N SER A 264 -5.65 -18.54 -10.13
CA SER A 264 -6.64 -17.47 -10.34
C SER A 264 -6.70 -16.94 -11.78
N GLY A 265 -5.69 -17.23 -12.61
CA GLY A 265 -5.57 -16.68 -13.95
C GLY A 265 -5.22 -15.19 -14.02
N GLN A 266 -4.89 -14.55 -12.89
CA GLN A 266 -4.50 -13.12 -12.82
C GLN A 266 -3.06 -12.84 -13.27
N GLY A 267 -2.26 -13.88 -13.43
CA GLY A 267 -0.90 -13.82 -13.94
C GLY A 267 -0.15 -15.11 -13.63
N LYS A 268 1.18 -15.03 -13.61
CA LYS A 268 2.06 -16.14 -13.26
C LYS A 268 3.16 -15.70 -12.30
N ALA A 269 3.50 -16.58 -11.37
CA ALA A 269 4.62 -16.42 -10.46
C ALA A 269 5.34 -17.76 -10.23
N VAL A 270 6.66 -17.70 -10.05
CA VAL A 270 7.50 -18.86 -9.73
C VAL A 270 8.31 -18.56 -8.49
N LEU A 271 8.26 -19.48 -7.54
CA LEU A 271 8.94 -19.40 -6.25
C LEU A 271 10.06 -20.44 -6.19
N GLN A 272 11.24 -20.00 -5.77
CA GLN A 272 12.31 -20.83 -5.22
C GLN A 272 12.57 -20.38 -3.79
N GLU A 273 12.36 -21.29 -2.84
CA GLU A 273 12.64 -21.05 -1.43
C GLU A 273 14.15 -20.89 -1.18
N TYR A 274 14.47 -20.14 -0.13
CA TYR A 274 15.83 -20.09 0.37
C TYR A 274 16.19 -21.43 1.03
N ASP A 275 17.39 -21.94 0.76
CA ASP A 275 17.91 -23.13 1.42
C ASP A 275 19.43 -22.97 1.59
N ALA A 276 19.85 -22.75 2.83
CA ALA A 276 21.25 -22.57 3.17
C ALA A 276 22.09 -23.84 2.92
N TYR A 277 21.53 -25.03 3.10
CA TYR A 277 22.25 -26.30 2.93
C TYR A 277 22.44 -26.64 1.45
N ALA A 278 21.41 -26.40 0.63
CA ALA A 278 21.50 -26.57 -0.81
C ALA A 278 22.17 -25.39 -1.54
N GLY A 279 22.56 -24.34 -0.81
CA GLY A 279 23.13 -23.11 -1.39
C GLY A 279 22.16 -22.36 -2.32
N LYS A 280 20.84 -22.51 -2.10
CA LYS A 280 19.81 -21.86 -2.93
C LYS A 280 19.43 -20.51 -2.36
N ALA A 281 19.59 -19.47 -3.17
CA ALA A 281 19.04 -18.15 -2.88
C ALA A 281 17.50 -18.16 -2.94
N PHE A 282 16.87 -17.26 -2.20
CA PHE A 282 15.45 -16.96 -2.37
C PHE A 282 15.26 -16.28 -3.73
N ILE A 283 14.33 -16.79 -4.55
CA ILE A 283 13.92 -16.17 -5.82
C ILE A 283 12.40 -16.22 -5.92
N LEU A 284 11.77 -15.07 -6.20
CA LEU A 284 10.35 -14.98 -6.54
C LEU A 284 10.18 -14.15 -7.81
N CYS A 285 9.82 -14.78 -8.91
CA CYS A 285 9.57 -14.11 -10.19
C CYS A 285 8.06 -13.87 -10.35
N ILE A 286 7.67 -12.70 -10.86
CA ILE A 286 6.26 -12.30 -11.01
C ILE A 286 6.06 -11.66 -12.39
N VAL A 287 5.06 -12.16 -13.11
CA VAL A 287 4.51 -11.55 -14.34
C VAL A 287 3.00 -11.48 -14.19
N THR A 288 2.46 -10.28 -14.13
CA THR A 288 1.01 -10.06 -14.00
C THR A 288 0.33 -9.98 -15.37
N ASN A 289 -1.00 -10.13 -15.43
CA ASN A 289 -1.71 -10.01 -16.69
C ASN A 289 -1.55 -8.64 -17.36
N LEU A 290 -1.45 -7.55 -16.60
CA LEU A 290 -1.12 -6.24 -17.16
C LEU A 290 0.24 -6.28 -17.86
N MET A 291 1.26 -6.90 -17.23
CA MET A 291 2.59 -7.04 -17.83
C MET A 291 2.55 -7.89 -19.11
N CYS A 292 1.76 -8.98 -19.14
CA CYS A 292 1.55 -9.78 -20.35
C CYS A 292 0.97 -8.93 -21.48
N ARG A 293 -0.04 -8.10 -21.21
CA ARG A 293 -0.65 -7.22 -22.23
C ARG A 293 0.29 -6.10 -22.67
N VAL A 294 1.15 -5.59 -21.79
CA VAL A 294 2.24 -4.67 -22.17
C VAL A 294 3.18 -5.36 -23.15
N HIS A 295 3.61 -6.59 -22.86
CA HIS A 295 4.44 -7.37 -23.78
C HIS A 295 3.80 -7.60 -25.15
N GLU A 296 2.49 -7.77 -25.20
CA GLU A 296 1.73 -8.01 -26.43
C GLU A 296 1.56 -6.75 -27.28
N LYS A 297 1.17 -5.62 -26.64
CA LYS A 297 0.68 -4.45 -27.37
C LYS A 297 1.68 -3.29 -27.48
N ILE A 298 2.72 -3.25 -26.64
CA ILE A 298 3.67 -2.13 -26.63
C ILE A 298 4.93 -2.48 -27.42
N LEU A 299 5.08 -1.90 -28.61
CA LEU A 299 6.23 -2.08 -29.50
C LEU A 299 7.57 -1.88 -28.77
N GLN A 300 7.64 -0.85 -27.93
CA GLN A 300 8.86 -0.48 -27.21
C GLN A 300 9.33 -1.59 -26.25
N ALA A 301 8.45 -2.51 -25.83
CA ALA A 301 8.84 -3.68 -25.05
C ALA A 301 9.82 -4.57 -25.82
N GLY A 302 9.68 -4.68 -27.14
CA GLY A 302 10.61 -5.39 -28.02
C GLY A 302 11.90 -4.63 -28.32
N GLU A 303 11.89 -3.32 -28.17
CA GLU A 303 13.01 -2.43 -28.54
C GLU A 303 13.96 -2.17 -27.37
N LEU A 304 13.43 -1.58 -26.29
CA LEU A 304 14.22 -1.02 -25.20
C LEU A 304 13.65 -1.42 -23.85
N CYS A 305 14.52 -2.01 -23.04
CA CYS A 305 14.22 -2.44 -21.69
C CYS A 305 15.19 -1.83 -20.68
N TYR A 306 14.67 -1.50 -19.49
CA TYR A 306 15.45 -1.06 -18.33
C TYR A 306 15.44 -2.16 -17.29
N MET A 307 16.58 -2.40 -16.65
CA MET A 307 16.71 -3.31 -15.52
C MET A 307 17.53 -2.64 -14.42
N ASP A 308 16.99 -2.65 -13.21
CA ASP A 308 17.60 -2.05 -12.02
C ASP A 308 16.99 -2.69 -10.77
N ALA A 309 17.74 -2.66 -9.68
CA ALA A 309 17.43 -3.33 -8.42
C ALA A 309 17.44 -2.36 -7.23
N SER A 310 16.46 -2.48 -6.34
CA SER A 310 16.42 -1.74 -5.08
C SER A 310 16.05 -2.67 -3.93
N ALA A 311 16.60 -2.40 -2.75
CA ALA A 311 16.26 -3.11 -1.52
C ALA A 311 15.46 -2.22 -0.55
N SER A 312 15.32 -2.70 0.69
CA SER A 312 14.68 -2.01 1.84
C SER A 312 13.16 -1.94 1.80
N PHE A 313 12.51 -2.83 1.05
CA PHE A 313 11.05 -2.97 1.01
C PHE A 313 10.49 -3.78 2.19
N GLU A 314 11.30 -4.61 2.84
CA GLU A 314 10.92 -5.43 4.00
C GLU A 314 12.14 -5.67 4.93
N PRO A 315 11.97 -6.22 6.16
CA PRO A 315 13.02 -6.38 7.16
C PRO A 315 14.22 -7.27 6.79
N LEU A 316 14.03 -8.31 5.97
CA LEU A 316 15.10 -9.21 5.48
C LEU A 316 16.01 -8.49 4.47
N ASN A 317 15.53 -7.38 3.91
CA ASN A 317 16.19 -6.52 2.96
C ASN A 317 16.53 -7.25 1.64
N SER A 318 15.61 -8.10 1.18
CA SER A 318 15.59 -8.68 -0.16
C SER A 318 15.58 -7.58 -1.22
N SER A 319 16.20 -7.86 -2.36
CA SER A 319 16.26 -6.95 -3.51
C SER A 319 15.09 -7.21 -4.44
N ILE A 320 14.41 -6.14 -4.87
CA ILE A 320 13.42 -6.18 -5.94
C ILE A 320 14.08 -5.63 -7.20
N THR A 321 14.19 -6.48 -8.21
CA THR A 321 14.66 -6.10 -9.54
C THR A 321 13.48 -5.92 -10.48
N LEU A 322 13.40 -4.75 -11.10
CA LEU A 322 12.32 -4.41 -12.02
C LEU A 322 12.80 -4.51 -13.46
N ILE A 323 11.91 -4.98 -14.34
CA ILE A 323 12.11 -5.00 -15.79
C ILE A 323 11.01 -4.14 -16.42
N TYR A 324 11.41 -3.07 -17.10
CA TYR A 324 10.50 -2.03 -17.58
C TYR A 324 10.77 -1.64 -19.02
N THR A 325 9.76 -1.15 -19.71
CA THR A 325 9.91 -0.40 -20.96
C THR A 325 9.41 1.02 -20.80
N SER A 326 9.68 1.88 -21.78
CA SER A 326 9.21 3.27 -21.82
C SER A 326 8.45 3.55 -23.12
N CYS A 327 7.29 4.18 -22.99
CA CYS A 327 6.49 4.66 -24.12
C CYS A 327 5.94 6.07 -23.81
N ALA A 328 5.07 6.61 -24.68
CA ALA A 328 4.52 7.95 -24.55
C ALA A 328 3.78 8.18 -23.20
N VAL A 329 3.18 7.13 -22.64
CA VAL A 329 2.45 7.19 -21.35
C VAL A 329 3.34 7.00 -20.12
N GLY A 330 4.65 6.78 -20.33
CA GLY A 330 5.66 6.66 -19.29
C GLY A 330 6.31 5.28 -19.22
N ALA A 331 6.79 4.90 -18.03
CA ALA A 331 7.36 3.58 -17.79
C ALA A 331 6.25 2.55 -17.57
N LEU A 332 6.32 1.40 -18.23
CA LEU A 332 5.40 0.28 -18.04
C LEU A 332 6.17 -0.99 -17.64
N PRO A 333 5.66 -1.78 -16.68
CA PRO A 333 6.33 -2.98 -16.22
C PRO A 333 6.21 -4.12 -17.24
N LEU A 334 7.27 -4.92 -17.35
CA LEU A 334 7.34 -6.15 -18.14
C LEU A 334 7.43 -7.38 -17.24
N GLY A 335 8.07 -7.23 -16.09
CA GLY A 335 8.24 -8.30 -15.12
C GLY A 335 9.06 -7.80 -13.94
N LEU A 336 9.13 -8.60 -12.89
CA LEU A 336 10.06 -8.36 -11.80
C LEU A 336 10.43 -9.65 -11.11
N PHE A 337 11.51 -9.60 -10.34
CA PHE A 337 11.86 -10.69 -9.43
C PHE A 337 12.43 -10.16 -8.11
N ILE A 338 12.25 -10.96 -7.06
CA ILE A 338 12.72 -10.67 -5.71
C ILE A 338 13.77 -11.69 -5.33
N THR A 339 14.90 -11.23 -4.79
CA THR A 339 16.07 -12.08 -4.48
C THR A 339 16.66 -11.79 -3.10
N SER A 340 17.22 -12.82 -2.44
CA SER A 340 17.96 -12.64 -1.18
C SER A 340 19.33 -11.96 -1.36
N ASP A 341 19.92 -12.05 -2.56
CA ASP A 341 21.22 -11.49 -2.92
C ASP A 341 21.25 -11.02 -4.39
N GLU A 342 22.33 -10.35 -4.78
CA GLU A 342 22.53 -9.80 -6.14
C GLU A 342 23.75 -10.46 -6.81
N LEU A 343 24.01 -11.73 -6.51
CA LEU A 343 25.09 -12.48 -7.17
C LEU A 343 24.70 -12.79 -8.61
N GLU A 344 25.70 -12.86 -9.49
CA GLU A 344 25.51 -13.15 -10.92
C GLU A 344 24.72 -14.44 -11.15
N ILE A 345 25.06 -15.51 -10.44
CA ILE A 345 24.38 -16.82 -10.52
C ILE A 345 22.90 -16.73 -10.10
N THR A 346 22.59 -15.91 -9.10
CA THR A 346 21.22 -15.70 -8.61
C THR A 346 20.42 -14.90 -9.65
N LEU A 347 21.02 -13.86 -10.23
CA LEU A 347 20.40 -13.06 -11.29
C LEU A 347 20.16 -13.88 -12.56
N GLU A 348 21.14 -14.65 -13.00
CA GLU A 348 21.01 -15.56 -14.15
C GLU A 348 19.86 -16.55 -13.93
N LYS A 349 19.83 -17.21 -12.77
CA LYS A 349 18.75 -18.15 -12.42
C LYS A 349 17.39 -17.45 -12.36
N SER A 350 17.34 -16.23 -11.81
CA SER A 350 16.10 -15.43 -11.72
C SER A 350 15.56 -15.06 -13.10
N ILE A 351 16.43 -14.63 -14.02
CA ILE A 351 16.04 -14.32 -15.39
C ILE A 351 15.56 -15.58 -16.11
N ASN A 352 16.26 -16.71 -15.95
CA ASN A 352 15.84 -17.97 -16.55
C ASN A 352 14.49 -18.45 -16.02
N LEU A 353 14.22 -18.31 -14.71
CA LEU A 353 12.89 -18.58 -14.14
C LEU A 353 11.83 -17.59 -14.62
N LEU A 354 12.18 -16.31 -14.79
CA LEU A 354 11.26 -15.33 -15.36
C LEU A 354 10.88 -15.71 -16.80
N LYS A 355 11.84 -16.19 -17.61
CA LYS A 355 11.60 -16.63 -18.99
C LYS A 355 10.59 -17.79 -19.10
N THR A 356 10.43 -18.62 -18.07
CA THR A 356 9.45 -19.73 -18.11
C THR A 356 8.01 -19.27 -17.90
N ILE A 357 7.80 -18.12 -17.25
CA ILE A 357 6.47 -17.56 -16.98
C ILE A 357 6.07 -16.42 -17.92
N LEU A 358 7.01 -15.88 -18.69
CA LEU A 358 6.71 -14.91 -19.74
C LEU A 358 5.82 -15.52 -20.84
N PRO A 359 4.91 -14.74 -21.45
CA PRO A 359 4.10 -15.23 -22.56
C PRO A 359 4.95 -15.56 -23.79
N SER A 360 4.47 -16.46 -24.66
CA SER A 360 5.18 -16.85 -25.90
C SER A 360 5.41 -15.65 -26.84
N TYR A 361 4.48 -14.70 -26.85
CA TYR A 361 4.55 -13.44 -27.60
C TYR A 361 5.33 -12.33 -26.87
N ALA A 362 6.08 -12.64 -25.80
CA ALA A 362 6.80 -11.64 -25.02
C ALA A 362 7.69 -10.73 -25.87
N PHE A 363 7.86 -9.49 -25.41
CA PHE A 363 8.69 -8.46 -26.05
C PHE A 363 8.24 -8.15 -27.49
N PHE A 364 6.93 -7.90 -27.65
CA PHE A 364 6.28 -7.58 -28.92
C PHE A 364 6.56 -8.63 -30.02
N GLY A 365 6.30 -9.90 -29.68
CA GLY A 365 6.42 -11.02 -30.62
C GLY A 365 7.83 -11.61 -30.78
N ARG A 366 8.86 -11.05 -30.12
CA ARG A 366 10.23 -11.58 -30.19
C ARG A 366 10.43 -12.87 -29.41
N GLY A 367 9.59 -13.08 -28.41
CA GLY A 367 9.58 -14.26 -27.57
C GLY A 367 10.55 -14.19 -26.38
N PRO A 368 10.28 -14.97 -25.33
CA PRO A 368 11.01 -14.91 -24.07
C PRO A 368 12.47 -15.34 -24.19
N GLN A 369 12.81 -16.17 -25.19
CA GLN A 369 14.18 -16.64 -25.41
C GLN A 369 15.07 -15.61 -26.10
N VAL A 370 14.50 -14.72 -26.92
CA VAL A 370 15.26 -13.70 -27.65
C VAL A 370 15.41 -12.43 -26.83
N GLY A 371 14.35 -11.98 -26.15
CA GLY A 371 14.35 -10.73 -25.39
C GLY A 371 14.31 -9.46 -26.26
N PRO A 372 14.48 -8.27 -25.66
CA PRO A 372 14.49 -6.96 -26.35
C PRO A 372 15.78 -6.69 -27.14
N ILE A 373 15.83 -5.63 -27.98
CA ILE A 373 17.06 -5.29 -28.75
C ILE A 373 18.08 -4.71 -27.77
N VAL A 374 17.65 -3.79 -26.90
CA VAL A 374 18.53 -3.02 -26.02
C VAL A 374 18.11 -3.16 -24.56
N PHE A 375 19.09 -3.35 -23.70
CA PHE A 375 18.98 -3.17 -22.24
C PHE A 375 19.74 -1.93 -21.80
N ILE A 376 19.16 -1.14 -20.90
CA ILE A 376 19.85 -0.10 -20.13
C ILE A 376 19.89 -0.54 -18.66
N THR A 377 21.09 -0.67 -18.12
CA THR A 377 21.34 -1.03 -16.70
C THR A 377 22.22 -0.01 -16.01
N ASP A 378 22.35 -0.16 -14.70
CA ASP A 378 23.43 0.46 -13.94
C ASP A 378 24.78 -0.21 -14.22
N ASP A 379 25.87 0.37 -13.71
CA ASP A 379 27.22 -0.19 -13.83
C ASP A 379 27.42 -1.34 -12.84
N SER A 380 26.68 -2.44 -13.09
CA SER A 380 26.76 -3.71 -12.37
C SER A 380 27.31 -4.79 -13.30
N ASN A 381 28.46 -5.37 -12.94
CA ASN A 381 29.00 -6.50 -13.71
C ASN A 381 28.06 -7.71 -13.64
N ALA A 382 27.51 -8.01 -12.45
CA ALA A 382 26.63 -9.16 -12.25
C ALA A 382 25.37 -9.08 -13.12
N GLU A 383 24.73 -7.90 -13.21
CA GLU A 383 23.55 -7.71 -14.07
C GLU A 383 23.89 -7.86 -15.55
N ARG A 384 24.99 -7.25 -16.01
CA ARG A 384 25.39 -7.32 -17.42
C ARG A 384 25.76 -8.73 -17.84
N ASN A 385 26.49 -9.45 -17.00
CA ASN A 385 26.91 -10.82 -17.27
C ASN A 385 25.69 -11.75 -17.28
N ALA A 386 24.77 -11.62 -16.31
CA ALA A 386 23.53 -12.39 -16.28
C ALA A 386 22.65 -12.11 -17.52
N LEU A 387 22.53 -10.85 -17.95
CA LEU A 387 21.82 -10.50 -19.18
C LEU A 387 22.50 -11.08 -20.43
N GLU A 388 23.82 -11.08 -20.49
CA GLU A 388 24.59 -11.67 -21.59
C GLU A 388 24.40 -13.19 -21.69
N LEU A 389 24.36 -13.88 -20.56
CA LEU A 389 24.10 -15.32 -20.49
C LEU A 389 22.64 -15.64 -20.88
N CYS A 390 21.67 -14.90 -20.37
CA CYS A 390 20.25 -15.20 -20.56
C CYS A 390 19.65 -14.69 -21.89
N TRP A 391 20.15 -13.56 -22.41
CA TRP A 391 19.71 -12.92 -23.65
C TRP A 391 20.92 -12.42 -24.47
N PRO A 392 21.71 -13.33 -25.07
CA PRO A 392 22.97 -13.00 -25.73
C PRO A 392 22.82 -12.08 -26.95
N LYS A 393 21.63 -12.07 -27.59
CA LYS A 393 21.32 -11.19 -28.73
C LYS A 393 20.97 -9.75 -28.30
N GLY A 394 20.74 -9.51 -27.01
CA GLY A 394 20.41 -8.19 -26.48
C GLY A 394 21.68 -7.34 -26.32
N ILE A 395 21.64 -6.10 -26.80
CA ILE A 395 22.71 -5.12 -26.62
C ILE A 395 22.58 -4.53 -25.22
N ARG A 396 23.60 -4.70 -24.37
CA ARG A 396 23.62 -4.13 -23.02
C ARG A 396 24.32 -2.78 -23.02
N LEU A 397 23.62 -1.73 -22.64
CA LEU A 397 24.15 -0.38 -22.49
C LEU A 397 24.08 0.07 -21.03
N LEU A 398 25.01 0.93 -20.64
CA LEU A 398 25.04 1.54 -19.31
C LEU A 398 24.26 2.84 -19.30
N CYS A 399 23.63 3.15 -18.17
CA CYS A 399 23.06 4.47 -17.92
C CYS A 399 24.17 5.54 -17.96
N THR A 400 24.05 6.50 -18.89
CA THR A 400 25.04 7.58 -19.06
C THR A 400 25.18 8.45 -17.82
N PHE A 401 24.09 8.66 -17.09
CA PHE A 401 24.09 9.38 -15.82
C PHE A 401 24.91 8.65 -14.75
N HIS A 402 24.74 7.32 -14.61
CA HIS A 402 25.48 6.54 -13.62
C HIS A 402 26.96 6.44 -13.95
N VAL A 403 27.35 6.36 -15.22
CA VAL A 403 28.74 6.41 -15.65
C VAL A 403 29.38 7.75 -15.29
N MET A 404 28.72 8.86 -15.63
CA MET A 404 29.20 10.20 -15.27
C MET A 404 29.26 10.41 -13.76
N GLN A 405 28.28 9.90 -13.02
CA GLN A 405 28.22 10.01 -11.57
C GLN A 405 29.32 9.19 -10.90
N ALA A 406 29.59 7.98 -11.37
CA ALA A 406 30.67 7.13 -10.87
C ALA A 406 32.03 7.78 -11.13
N PHE A 407 32.25 8.27 -12.36
CA PHE A 407 33.48 8.98 -12.70
C PHE A 407 33.66 10.27 -11.88
N TRP A 408 32.59 11.04 -11.69
CA TRP A 408 32.59 12.22 -10.82
C TRP A 408 32.99 11.86 -9.39
N ARG A 409 32.38 10.83 -8.78
CA ARG A 409 32.76 10.39 -7.42
C ARG A 409 34.21 9.96 -7.35
N TRP A 410 34.70 9.29 -8.40
CA TRP A 410 36.09 8.84 -8.48
C TRP A 410 37.05 10.03 -8.56
N VAL A 411 36.79 11.01 -9.43
CA VAL A 411 37.63 12.23 -9.57
C VAL A 411 37.68 13.04 -8.27
N HIS A 412 36.55 13.11 -7.56
CA HIS A 412 36.42 13.84 -6.31
C HIS A 412 36.89 13.07 -5.06
N ASP A 413 37.32 11.81 -5.18
CA ASP A 413 37.87 11.05 -4.05
C ASP A 413 39.31 11.53 -3.74
N PRO A 414 39.57 12.06 -2.52
CA PRO A 414 40.89 12.56 -2.14
C PRO A 414 42.03 11.52 -2.29
N LYS A 415 41.72 10.22 -2.27
CA LYS A 415 42.69 9.13 -2.41
C LYS A 415 43.35 9.07 -3.78
N HIS A 416 42.77 9.70 -4.80
CA HIS A 416 43.31 9.69 -6.16
C HIS A 416 44.20 10.91 -6.46
N HIS A 417 44.37 11.82 -5.49
CA HIS A 417 45.30 12.94 -5.56
C HIS A 417 45.12 13.89 -6.77
N ILE A 418 43.88 14.02 -7.27
CA ILE A 418 43.57 14.97 -8.35
C ILE A 418 43.37 16.37 -7.75
N LYS A 419 44.07 17.36 -8.29
CA LYS A 419 43.93 18.76 -7.86
C LYS A 419 42.51 19.27 -8.10
N LYS A 420 42.00 20.07 -7.16
CA LYS A 420 40.62 20.61 -7.23
C LYS A 420 40.38 21.46 -8.48
N GLU A 421 41.40 22.19 -8.93
CA GLU A 421 41.36 23.02 -10.16
C GLU A 421 41.10 22.17 -11.42
N ASP A 422 41.58 20.93 -11.44
CA ASP A 422 41.44 20.02 -12.60
C ASP A 422 40.15 19.21 -12.58
N HIS A 423 39.36 19.24 -11.49
CA HIS A 423 38.11 18.47 -11.40
C HIS A 423 37.13 18.86 -12.51
N ALA A 424 36.90 20.17 -12.72
CA ALA A 424 35.98 20.65 -13.75
C ALA A 424 36.48 20.39 -15.18
N PRO A 425 37.75 20.73 -15.54
CA PRO A 425 38.32 20.39 -16.85
C PRO A 425 38.25 18.89 -17.20
N ILE A 426 38.58 18.01 -16.25
CA ILE A 426 38.50 16.55 -16.43
C ILE A 426 37.06 16.13 -16.71
N MET A 427 36.10 16.63 -15.94
CA MET A 427 34.68 16.31 -16.10
C MET A 427 34.10 16.83 -17.41
N GLU A 428 34.50 18.03 -17.85
CA GLU A 428 34.07 18.62 -19.12
C GLU A 428 34.54 17.77 -20.31
N LYS A 429 35.79 17.34 -20.30
CA LYS A 429 36.35 16.51 -21.39
C LYS A 429 35.75 15.11 -21.39
N MET A 430 35.54 14.48 -20.22
CA MET A 430 34.78 13.23 -20.14
C MET A 430 33.36 13.39 -20.71
N LYS A 431 32.69 14.52 -20.43
CA LYS A 431 31.38 14.83 -21.00
C LYS A 431 31.46 14.92 -22.54
N ARG A 432 32.45 15.62 -23.09
CA ARG A 432 32.66 15.69 -24.56
C ARG A 432 32.88 14.31 -25.17
N ILE A 433 33.67 13.45 -24.53
CA ILE A 433 33.89 12.06 -24.97
C ILE A 433 32.57 11.28 -24.94
N LEU A 434 31.83 11.33 -23.83
CA LEU A 434 30.60 10.54 -23.66
C LEU A 434 29.48 10.97 -24.62
N TYR A 435 29.32 12.28 -24.85
CA TYR A 435 28.27 12.84 -25.70
C TYR A 435 28.68 13.05 -27.16
N ALA A 436 29.87 12.61 -27.57
CA ALA A 436 30.33 12.70 -28.95
C ALA A 436 29.34 12.02 -29.91
N SER A 437 29.08 12.69 -31.03
CA SER A 437 28.09 12.27 -32.04
C SER A 437 28.61 11.18 -32.97
N SER A 438 29.94 11.02 -33.05
CA SER A 438 30.61 10.01 -33.89
C SER A 438 31.83 9.42 -33.19
N CYS A 439 32.26 8.23 -33.64
CA CYS A 439 33.47 7.59 -33.13
C CYS A 439 34.73 8.42 -33.40
N SER A 440 34.78 9.16 -34.52
CA SER A 440 35.91 10.04 -34.86
C SER A 440 36.04 11.22 -33.87
N GLU A 441 34.91 11.89 -33.59
CA GLU A 441 34.85 12.97 -32.61
C GLU A 441 35.22 12.48 -31.20
N MET A 442 34.71 11.32 -30.81
CA MET A 442 35.01 10.68 -29.51
C MET A 442 36.51 10.39 -29.37
N ASN A 443 37.13 9.80 -30.39
CA ASN A 443 38.55 9.49 -30.39
C ASN A 443 39.41 10.77 -30.31
N THR A 444 39.03 11.82 -31.05
CA THR A 444 39.70 13.12 -30.99
C THR A 444 39.65 13.70 -29.57
N CYS A 445 38.47 13.74 -28.96
CA CYS A 445 38.30 14.19 -27.58
C CYS A 445 39.08 13.32 -26.59
N TYR A 446 39.20 12.02 -26.86
CA TYR A 446 39.99 11.11 -26.05
C TYR A 446 41.49 11.42 -26.14
N TYR A 447 42.06 11.63 -27.33
CA TYR A 447 43.46 11.99 -27.48
C TYR A 447 43.79 13.32 -26.77
N GLU A 448 42.92 14.32 -26.89
CA GLU A 448 43.03 15.57 -26.13
C GLU A 448 43.05 15.30 -24.60
N PHE A 449 42.16 14.43 -24.11
CA PHE A 449 42.12 14.05 -22.69
C PHE A 449 43.42 13.39 -22.22
N LYS A 450 43.99 12.49 -23.04
CA LYS A 450 45.28 11.83 -22.72
C LYS A 450 46.39 12.86 -22.59
N GLN A 451 46.53 13.73 -23.58
CA GLN A 451 47.61 14.73 -23.64
C GLN A 451 47.59 15.68 -22.44
N MET A 452 46.40 16.11 -22.00
CA MET A 452 46.31 17.06 -20.89
C MET A 452 46.53 16.41 -19.52
N PHE A 453 46.00 15.20 -19.28
CA PHE A 453 45.86 14.71 -17.90
C PHE A 453 46.70 13.47 -17.56
N TYR A 454 47.16 12.67 -18.53
CA TYR A 454 47.77 11.38 -18.20
C TYR A 454 49.13 11.52 -17.53
N CYS A 455 49.96 12.46 -18.01
CA CYS A 455 51.26 12.75 -17.40
C CYS A 455 51.12 13.36 -16.00
N LEU A 456 50.02 14.07 -15.73
CA LEU A 456 49.76 14.71 -14.44
C LEU A 456 49.19 13.71 -13.41
N TYR A 457 48.40 12.74 -13.86
CA TYR A 457 47.60 11.86 -12.99
C TYR A 457 47.67 10.38 -13.41
N PRO A 458 48.68 9.61 -12.96
CA PRO A 458 48.84 8.19 -13.33
C PRO A 458 47.66 7.29 -12.90
N LEU A 459 47.03 7.57 -11.76
CA LEU A 459 45.84 6.84 -11.31
C LEU A 459 44.62 7.11 -12.21
N LEU A 460 44.50 8.33 -12.71
CA LEU A 460 43.44 8.70 -13.66
C LEU A 460 43.65 7.99 -14.99
N GLN A 461 44.89 7.94 -15.49
CA GLN A 461 45.23 7.15 -16.67
C GLN A 461 44.77 5.70 -16.51
N LYS A 462 45.18 5.02 -15.42
CA LYS A 462 44.81 3.62 -15.18
C LYS A 462 43.30 3.43 -15.10
N HIS A 463 42.59 4.31 -14.40
CA HIS A 463 41.14 4.23 -14.26
C HIS A 463 40.42 4.48 -15.60
N PHE A 464 40.84 5.51 -16.34
CA PHE A 464 40.20 5.89 -17.59
C PHE A 464 40.44 4.88 -18.70
N GLU A 465 41.62 4.26 -18.79
CA GLU A 465 41.88 3.18 -19.76
C GLU A 465 40.96 1.97 -19.54
N LEU A 466 40.70 1.60 -18.27
CA LEU A 466 39.73 0.56 -17.94
C LEU A 466 38.31 0.94 -18.38
N LEU A 467 37.93 2.20 -18.20
CA LEU A 467 36.63 2.72 -18.63
C LEU A 467 36.52 2.79 -20.17
N TRP A 468 37.61 3.18 -20.84
CA TRP A 468 37.72 3.30 -22.29
C TRP A 468 37.63 1.95 -23.01
N ASN A 469 38.19 0.89 -22.43
CA ASN A 469 38.08 -0.49 -22.93
C ASN A 469 36.64 -1.00 -23.00
N ARG A 470 35.72 -0.36 -22.27
CA ARG A 470 34.29 -0.69 -22.24
C ARG A 470 33.39 0.42 -22.82
N ARG A 471 33.96 1.33 -23.61
CA ARG A 471 33.26 2.52 -24.18
C ARG A 471 32.01 2.20 -25.00
N GLN A 472 31.98 1.04 -25.65
CA GLN A 472 30.83 0.56 -26.41
C GLN A 472 29.54 0.48 -25.59
N PHE A 473 29.63 0.34 -24.25
CA PHE A 473 28.45 0.27 -23.39
C PHE A 473 27.91 1.64 -22.99
N TRP A 474 28.73 2.70 -22.95
CA TRP A 474 28.35 3.98 -22.35
C TRP A 474 28.40 5.18 -23.29
N ALA A 475 29.24 5.18 -24.32
CA ALA A 475 29.37 6.32 -25.23
C ALA A 475 28.18 6.43 -26.19
N LEU A 476 27.74 7.66 -26.48
CA LEU A 476 26.60 7.90 -27.37
C LEU A 476 26.89 7.55 -28.83
N SER A 477 28.16 7.65 -29.26
CA SER A 477 28.57 7.31 -30.62
C SER A 477 28.26 5.84 -31.00
N PHE A 478 28.17 4.93 -30.02
CA PHE A 478 27.81 3.53 -30.22
C PHE A 478 26.30 3.26 -30.15
N ARG A 479 25.48 4.29 -29.91
CA ARG A 479 24.02 4.18 -29.82
C ARG A 479 23.30 4.56 -31.10
N VAL A 480 24.04 5.07 -32.09
CA VAL A 480 23.51 5.47 -33.39
C VAL A 480 22.90 4.25 -34.09
N GLY A 481 21.69 4.38 -34.62
CA GLY A 481 20.95 3.28 -35.26
C GLY A 481 20.27 2.31 -34.31
N LEU A 482 20.46 2.43 -32.99
CA LEU A 482 19.71 1.64 -32.01
C LEU A 482 18.35 2.28 -31.69
N PRO A 483 17.31 1.47 -31.36
CA PRO A 483 15.98 1.96 -31.06
C PRO A 483 15.90 2.53 -29.64
N MET A 484 16.71 3.55 -29.34
CA MET A 484 16.82 4.16 -28.01
C MET A 484 15.62 5.03 -27.65
N ARG A 485 14.82 5.46 -28.64
CA ARG A 485 13.67 6.38 -28.50
C ARG A 485 14.03 7.67 -27.73
N GLY A 486 15.28 8.11 -27.84
CA GLY A 486 15.81 9.29 -27.14
C GLY A 486 16.07 9.09 -25.64
N ASN A 487 16.19 7.85 -25.17
CA ASN A 487 16.47 7.52 -23.78
C ASN A 487 17.90 6.99 -23.63
N ASN A 488 18.72 7.70 -22.86
CA ASN A 488 20.12 7.33 -22.61
C ASN A 488 20.43 7.10 -21.12
N THR A 489 19.40 7.16 -20.28
CA THR A 489 19.47 7.07 -18.82
C THR A 489 18.42 6.09 -18.31
N ASN A 490 18.59 5.56 -17.10
CA ASN A 490 17.63 4.70 -16.42
C ASN A 490 16.58 5.50 -15.59
N ASN A 491 16.39 6.78 -15.89
CA ASN A 491 15.49 7.68 -15.15
C ASN A 491 14.05 7.14 -15.00
N TYR A 492 13.55 6.39 -15.99
CA TYR A 492 12.23 5.78 -15.93
C TYR A 492 12.12 4.74 -14.82
N ILE A 493 13.11 3.87 -14.68
CA ILE A 493 13.10 2.82 -13.64
C ILE A 493 13.38 3.41 -12.25
N GLU A 494 14.26 4.43 -12.13
CA GLU A 494 14.45 5.17 -10.88
C GLU A 494 13.14 5.81 -10.39
N ARG A 495 12.38 6.42 -11.31
CA ARG A 495 11.05 6.98 -11.02
C ARG A 495 10.05 5.90 -10.64
N SER A 496 10.11 4.72 -11.27
CA SER A 496 9.28 3.56 -10.90
C SER A 496 9.58 3.07 -9.48
N PHE A 497 10.84 3.05 -9.04
CA PHE A 497 11.17 2.76 -7.64
C PHE A 497 10.64 3.84 -6.68
N GLY A 498 10.69 5.11 -7.08
CA GLY A 498 10.04 6.19 -6.34
C GLY A 498 8.54 5.95 -6.18
N MET A 499 7.86 5.55 -7.25
CA MET A 499 6.43 5.19 -7.24
C MET A 499 6.14 3.97 -6.36
N LEU A 500 6.95 2.92 -6.43
CA LEU A 500 6.83 1.76 -5.54
C LEU A 500 6.92 2.19 -4.08
N LYS A 501 7.94 2.98 -3.73
CA LYS A 501 8.15 3.44 -2.35
C LYS A 501 7.03 4.37 -1.88
N ASP A 502 6.59 5.32 -2.71
CA ASP A 502 5.68 6.38 -2.31
C ASP A 502 4.20 6.00 -2.39
N VAL A 503 3.81 5.22 -3.41
CA VAL A 503 2.41 4.88 -3.70
C VAL A 503 2.10 3.46 -3.28
N ILE A 504 2.84 2.47 -3.80
CA ILE A 504 2.53 1.05 -3.62
C ILE A 504 2.77 0.62 -2.17
N PHE A 505 3.92 1.02 -1.61
CA PHE A 505 4.29 0.72 -0.23
C PHE A 505 3.92 1.83 0.76
N SER A 506 3.41 2.97 0.27
CA SER A 506 3.03 4.13 1.11
C SER A 506 4.11 4.55 2.11
N ARG A 507 5.39 4.46 1.70
CA ARG A 507 6.59 4.70 2.51
C ARG A 507 6.74 3.80 3.75
N THR A 508 6.16 2.61 3.72
CA THR A 508 6.22 1.61 4.78
C THR A 508 6.94 0.35 4.31
N GLN A 509 7.62 -0.33 5.23
CA GLN A 509 8.15 -1.66 4.93
C GLN A 509 7.03 -2.68 5.04
N ALA A 510 6.96 -3.59 4.08
CA ALA A 510 6.17 -4.80 4.18
C ALA A 510 6.68 -5.67 5.35
N TYR A 511 5.81 -6.49 5.91
CA TYR A 511 6.09 -7.34 7.06
C TYR A 511 7.11 -8.44 6.73
N ASN A 512 6.96 -9.05 5.55
CA ASN A 512 7.77 -10.15 5.02
C ASN A 512 7.57 -10.23 3.48
N PRO A 513 8.25 -11.14 2.77
CA PRO A 513 8.07 -11.32 1.32
C PRO A 513 6.65 -11.64 0.87
N VAL A 514 5.83 -12.28 1.71
CA VAL A 514 4.40 -12.56 1.41
C VAL A 514 3.63 -11.26 1.17
N GLN A 515 3.80 -10.28 2.05
CA GLN A 515 3.14 -8.99 1.87
C GLN A 515 3.70 -8.20 0.68
N VAL A 516 5.01 -8.33 0.39
CA VAL A 516 5.59 -7.73 -0.82
C VAL A 516 4.91 -8.29 -2.08
N PHE A 517 4.71 -9.61 -2.14
CA PHE A 517 4.00 -10.27 -3.24
C PHE A 517 2.59 -9.70 -3.40
N GLN A 518 1.82 -9.61 -2.31
CA GLN A 518 0.46 -9.04 -2.32
C GLN A 518 0.42 -7.58 -2.79
N PHE A 519 1.38 -6.74 -2.35
CA PHE A 519 1.45 -5.35 -2.81
C PHE A 519 1.72 -5.24 -4.31
N ILE A 520 2.52 -6.16 -4.87
CA ILE A 520 2.79 -6.19 -6.30
C ILE A 520 1.55 -6.63 -7.07
N ILE A 521 0.96 -7.78 -6.75
CA ILE A 521 -0.15 -8.33 -7.54
C ILE A 521 -1.45 -7.50 -7.41
N ASN A 522 -1.62 -6.74 -6.31
CA ASN A 522 -2.83 -5.96 -6.09
C ASN A 522 -2.61 -4.46 -6.29
N SER A 523 -1.67 -3.87 -5.53
CA SER A 523 -1.53 -2.41 -5.47
C SER A 523 -0.81 -1.85 -6.70
N MET A 524 0.22 -2.55 -7.19
CA MET A 524 0.95 -2.13 -8.39
C MET A 524 0.11 -2.30 -9.67
N GLU A 525 -0.61 -3.41 -9.83
CA GLU A 525 -1.59 -3.60 -10.91
C GLU A 525 -2.60 -2.44 -10.94
N ARG A 526 -3.34 -2.22 -9.84
CA ARG A 526 -4.36 -1.16 -9.75
C ARG A 526 -3.82 0.24 -9.98
N PHE A 527 -2.56 0.49 -9.64
CA PHE A 527 -1.91 1.76 -9.94
C PHE A 527 -1.75 1.96 -11.45
N TYR A 528 -1.24 0.95 -12.15
CA TYR A 528 -1.03 1.02 -13.60
C TYR A 528 -2.36 1.02 -14.38
N GLU A 529 -3.36 0.27 -13.94
CA GLU A 529 -4.71 0.30 -14.51
C GLU A 529 -5.30 1.71 -14.53
N ARG A 530 -5.36 2.36 -13.35
CA ARG A 530 -5.87 3.74 -13.22
C ARG A 530 -5.09 4.73 -14.08
N ARG A 531 -3.76 4.56 -14.14
CA ARG A 531 -2.89 5.39 -14.97
C ARG A 531 -3.17 5.21 -16.46
N LEU A 532 -3.34 3.99 -16.93
CA LEU A 532 -3.61 3.69 -18.34
C LEU A 532 -5.01 4.15 -18.76
N LEU A 533 -6.01 3.91 -17.92
CA LEU A 533 -7.39 4.39 -18.13
C LEU A 533 -7.46 5.92 -18.16
N GLY A 534 -6.68 6.62 -17.34
CA GLY A 534 -6.58 8.07 -17.39
C GLY A 534 -6.12 8.60 -18.75
N VAL A 535 -5.25 7.86 -19.46
CA VAL A 535 -4.85 8.18 -20.85
C VAL A 535 -5.96 7.80 -21.82
N ALA A 536 -6.49 6.58 -21.73
CA ALA A 536 -7.51 6.07 -22.65
C ALA A 536 -8.76 6.96 -22.66
N HIS A 537 -9.19 7.46 -21.50
CA HIS A 537 -10.39 8.30 -21.37
C HIS A 537 -10.12 9.80 -21.54
N LYS A 538 -8.90 10.21 -21.91
CA LYS A 538 -8.51 11.64 -21.99
C LYS A 538 -8.76 12.42 -20.68
N HIS A 539 -8.62 11.76 -19.53
CA HIS A 539 -8.61 12.39 -18.20
C HIS A 539 -7.19 12.34 -17.59
N PRO A 540 -6.18 12.98 -18.19
CA PRO A 540 -4.81 12.91 -17.69
C PRO A 540 -4.59 13.82 -16.46
N GLY A 541 -5.63 14.27 -15.76
CA GLY A 541 -5.54 15.30 -14.71
C GLY A 541 -4.51 15.00 -13.60
N SER A 542 -4.13 13.74 -13.40
CA SER A 542 -3.07 13.29 -12.48
C SER A 542 -1.75 12.87 -13.16
N LEU A 543 -1.72 12.76 -14.49
CA LEU A 543 -0.61 12.26 -15.29
C LEU A 543 0.27 13.41 -15.77
N ARG A 544 1.43 13.59 -15.13
CA ARG A 544 2.50 14.47 -15.61
C ARG A 544 3.15 13.87 -16.86
N ILE A 545 2.50 14.02 -18.01
CA ILE A 545 3.04 13.66 -19.32
C ILE A 545 4.22 14.60 -19.63
N ALA A 546 5.34 14.05 -20.09
CA ALA A 546 6.47 14.86 -20.48
C ALA A 546 6.14 15.69 -21.72
N LYS A 547 6.50 16.98 -21.73
CA LYS A 547 6.23 17.91 -22.85
C LYS A 547 6.67 17.37 -24.22
N ARG A 548 7.74 16.55 -24.28
CA ARG A 548 8.22 15.92 -25.52
C ARG A 548 7.20 15.03 -26.23
N PHE A 549 6.23 14.48 -25.51
CA PHE A 549 5.16 13.63 -26.06
C PHE A 549 3.90 14.43 -26.46
N LEU A 550 3.95 15.76 -26.33
CA LEU A 550 2.88 16.70 -26.71
C LEU A 550 3.25 17.49 -27.98
N CYS A 551 3.96 16.84 -28.91
CA CYS A 551 4.35 17.39 -30.22
C CYS A 551 5.10 18.74 -30.21
N PRO A 552 6.02 19.08 -29.28
CA PRO A 552 6.48 20.46 -29.14
C PRO A 552 7.13 21.03 -30.40
N GLY A 553 6.70 22.23 -30.82
CA GLY A 553 7.28 22.99 -31.92
C GLY A 553 6.89 22.50 -33.32
N TRP A 554 5.87 21.63 -33.42
CA TRP A 554 5.31 21.17 -34.69
C TRP A 554 4.70 22.30 -35.52
N GLU A 555 4.22 23.36 -34.87
CA GLU A 555 3.60 24.53 -35.47
C GLU A 555 4.57 25.28 -36.40
N THR A 556 5.87 25.22 -36.09
CA THR A 556 6.93 25.93 -36.81
C THR A 556 7.26 25.34 -38.18
N VAL A 557 6.76 24.14 -38.50
CA VAL A 557 7.01 23.46 -39.78
C VAL A 557 5.90 23.83 -40.75
N ASN A 558 6.20 24.40 -41.93
CA ASN A 558 5.17 24.75 -42.91
C ASN A 558 4.45 23.50 -43.47
N SER A 559 3.11 23.45 -43.42
CA SER A 559 2.31 22.32 -43.93
C SER A 559 2.49 22.11 -45.42
N ASN A 560 2.50 23.21 -46.19
CA ASN A 560 2.51 23.18 -47.66
C ASN A 560 3.85 22.72 -48.23
N ALA A 561 4.89 22.66 -47.40
CA ALA A 561 6.22 22.21 -47.78
C ALA A 561 6.48 20.74 -47.41
N ILE A 562 5.54 20.06 -46.76
CA ILE A 562 5.65 18.62 -46.47
C ILE A 562 5.19 17.83 -47.69
N GLN A 563 6.07 16.98 -48.22
CA GLN A 563 5.78 16.16 -49.40
C GLN A 563 5.58 14.71 -48.98
N LYS A 564 4.50 14.06 -49.44
CA LYS A 564 4.36 12.60 -49.35
C LYS A 564 5.29 11.95 -50.38
N THR A 565 6.01 10.91 -49.97
CA THR A 565 6.82 10.13 -50.91
C THR A 565 5.96 9.08 -51.64
N GLY A 566 6.55 8.35 -52.58
CA GLY A 566 5.88 7.20 -53.24
C GLY A 566 5.69 5.98 -52.33
N MET A 567 6.30 5.95 -51.14
CA MET A 567 6.09 4.90 -50.15
C MET A 567 5.02 5.34 -49.13
N GLU A 568 4.10 4.42 -48.83
CA GLU A 568 3.07 4.63 -47.82
C GLU A 568 3.72 4.92 -46.46
N ASN A 569 3.20 5.91 -45.72
CA ASN A 569 3.69 6.35 -44.40
C ASN A 569 5.03 7.13 -44.37
N GLU A 570 5.56 7.52 -45.53
CA GLU A 570 6.80 8.31 -45.61
C GLU A 570 6.59 9.73 -46.13
N PHE A 571 7.19 10.68 -45.40
CA PHE A 571 7.04 12.11 -45.61
C PHE A 571 8.40 12.82 -45.63
N LEU A 572 8.62 13.69 -46.62
CA LEU A 572 9.72 14.64 -46.65
C LEU A 572 9.28 15.93 -45.96
N VAL A 573 9.89 16.22 -44.81
CA VAL A 573 9.56 17.37 -43.98
C VAL A 573 10.71 18.37 -44.03
N PRO A 574 10.47 19.65 -44.34
CA PRO A 574 11.54 20.63 -44.46
C PRO A 574 12.22 20.86 -43.11
N SER A 575 13.54 21.03 -43.15
CA SER A 575 14.29 21.54 -42.02
C SER A 575 13.92 23.00 -41.77
N THR A 576 13.90 23.36 -40.50
CA THR A 576 13.63 24.73 -40.01
C THR A 576 14.91 25.50 -39.75
N LYS A 577 16.07 24.83 -39.85
CA LYS A 577 17.40 25.42 -39.60
C LYS A 577 18.25 25.48 -40.87
N ASN A 578 18.06 24.52 -41.78
CA ASN A 578 18.83 24.36 -43.00
C ASN A 578 17.88 24.24 -44.20
N THR A 579 18.39 24.34 -45.43
CA THR A 579 17.62 24.22 -46.67
C THR A 579 17.27 22.77 -47.07
N GLY A 580 17.56 21.77 -46.22
CA GLY A 580 17.35 20.35 -46.51
C GLY A 580 16.02 19.79 -46.00
N PHE A 581 15.69 18.56 -46.41
CA PHE A 581 14.53 17.81 -45.94
C PHE A 581 14.93 16.66 -45.02
N TYR A 582 14.04 16.29 -44.10
CA TYR A 582 14.14 15.09 -43.30
C TYR A 582 13.04 14.11 -43.68
N LEU A 583 13.41 12.84 -43.83
CA LEU A 583 12.47 11.75 -44.06
C LEU A 583 11.85 11.35 -42.73
N VAL A 584 10.52 11.31 -42.67
CA VAL A 584 9.73 10.88 -41.51
C VAL A 584 8.94 9.64 -41.91
N ASN A 585 9.05 8.57 -41.12
CA ASN A 585 8.22 7.39 -41.25
C ASN A 585 7.24 7.32 -40.07
N SER A 586 5.94 7.47 -40.33
CA SER A 586 4.90 7.56 -39.29
C SER A 586 4.66 6.23 -38.56
N VAL A 587 4.85 5.10 -39.25
CA VAL A 587 4.65 3.75 -38.69
C VAL A 587 5.83 3.34 -37.81
N LEU A 588 7.06 3.65 -38.21
CA LEU A 588 8.24 3.37 -37.39
C LEU A 588 8.44 4.40 -36.26
N GLY A 589 7.82 5.58 -36.39
CA GLY A 589 8.01 6.69 -35.47
C GLY A 589 9.45 7.19 -35.48
N THR A 590 10.07 7.28 -36.66
CA THR A 590 11.46 7.69 -36.86
C THR A 590 11.55 8.89 -37.79
N CYS A 591 12.65 9.63 -37.71
CA CYS A 591 12.92 10.75 -38.60
C CYS A 591 14.42 10.87 -38.84
N SER A 592 14.86 11.17 -40.07
CA SER A 592 16.29 11.31 -40.39
C SER A 592 16.97 12.54 -39.75
N CYS A 593 16.24 13.37 -39.01
CA CYS A 593 16.84 14.46 -38.24
C CYS A 593 17.67 13.93 -37.04
N PRO A 594 18.68 14.68 -36.55
CA PRO A 594 19.56 14.22 -35.46
C PRO A 594 18.84 13.77 -34.20
N VAL A 595 17.67 14.33 -33.90
CA VAL A 595 16.84 13.94 -32.74
C VAL A 595 16.05 12.66 -33.04
N GLY A 596 15.42 12.59 -34.21
CA GLY A 596 14.49 11.52 -34.57
C GLY A 596 15.16 10.24 -35.07
N LEU A 597 16.47 10.27 -35.32
CA LEU A 597 17.21 9.15 -35.89
C LEU A 597 17.16 7.90 -35.00
N THR A 598 17.14 8.09 -33.69
CA THR A 598 16.96 7.00 -32.70
C THR A 598 15.49 6.75 -32.37
N GLY A 599 14.55 7.29 -33.15
CA GLY A 599 13.10 7.24 -32.91
C GLY A 599 12.61 8.13 -31.77
N ALA A 600 13.38 9.14 -31.34
CA ALA A 600 12.93 10.08 -30.32
C ALA A 600 11.86 11.02 -30.88
N PRO A 601 10.87 11.46 -30.08
CA PRO A 601 9.88 12.43 -30.53
C PRO A 601 10.54 13.74 -30.98
N CYS A 602 10.32 14.14 -32.24
CA CYS A 602 10.85 15.38 -32.80
C CYS A 602 9.73 16.19 -33.46
N LYS A 603 9.97 17.49 -33.65
CA LYS A 603 8.98 18.38 -34.26
C LYS A 603 8.57 18.00 -35.69
N HIS A 604 9.44 17.34 -36.46
CA HIS A 604 9.10 16.87 -37.81
C HIS A 604 8.08 15.73 -37.75
N GLN A 605 8.25 14.77 -36.84
CA GLN A 605 7.23 13.73 -36.58
C GLN A 605 5.93 14.36 -36.05
N GLY A 606 6.04 15.31 -35.13
CA GLY A 606 4.88 16.03 -34.59
C GLY A 606 4.10 16.80 -35.66
N ALA A 607 4.80 17.40 -36.62
CA ALA A 607 4.19 18.10 -37.75
C ALA A 607 3.41 17.12 -38.64
N VAL A 608 3.97 15.96 -38.96
CA VAL A 608 3.26 14.91 -39.71
C VAL A 608 2.02 14.44 -38.93
N ALA A 609 2.18 14.16 -37.63
CA ALA A 609 1.09 13.67 -36.79
C ALA A 609 -0.08 14.65 -36.69
N MET A 610 0.21 15.92 -36.41
CA MET A 610 -0.81 16.94 -36.15
C MET A 610 -1.43 17.52 -37.42
N LYS A 611 -0.66 17.70 -38.51
CA LYS A 611 -1.16 18.36 -39.74
C LYS A 611 -1.89 17.41 -40.67
N PHE A 612 -1.58 16.12 -40.63
CA PHE A 612 -2.23 15.10 -41.46
C PHE A 612 -3.13 14.17 -40.64
N CYS A 613 -3.34 14.44 -39.35
CA CYS A 613 -4.13 13.61 -38.43
C CYS A 613 -3.70 12.13 -38.42
N ILE A 614 -2.39 11.90 -38.54
CA ILE A 614 -1.80 10.56 -38.56
C ILE A 614 -1.39 10.19 -37.14
N ALA A 615 -1.85 9.01 -36.69
CA ALA A 615 -1.42 8.47 -35.42
C ALA A 615 0.07 8.12 -35.47
N ILE A 616 0.84 8.71 -34.57
CA ILE A 616 2.21 8.31 -34.30
C ILE A 616 2.29 8.02 -32.80
N PHE A 617 2.61 6.77 -32.44
CA PHE A 617 2.63 6.29 -31.05
C PHE A 617 3.61 7.03 -30.13
N ASN A 618 4.51 7.84 -30.69
CA ASN A 618 5.39 8.73 -29.93
C ASN A 618 4.65 9.92 -29.30
N PHE A 619 3.42 10.22 -29.70
CA PHE A 619 2.68 11.40 -29.23
C PHE A 619 1.28 11.04 -28.73
N ILE A 620 0.92 11.62 -27.57
CA ILE A 620 -0.39 11.38 -26.94
C ILE A 620 -1.52 12.15 -27.63
N PRO A 621 -1.36 13.42 -28.05
CA PRO A 621 -2.45 14.17 -28.68
C PRO A 621 -2.96 13.57 -30.00
N SER A 622 -2.10 12.85 -30.73
CA SER A 622 -2.43 12.24 -32.03
C SER A 622 -3.00 10.83 -31.93
N LEU A 623 -3.23 10.29 -30.72
CA LEU A 623 -3.75 8.94 -30.55
C LEU A 623 -5.20 8.85 -31.04
N LYS A 624 -5.45 7.94 -31.99
CA LYS A 624 -6.79 7.61 -32.48
C LYS A 624 -7.59 6.86 -31.40
N PRO A 625 -8.93 6.74 -31.55
CA PRO A 625 -9.74 5.89 -30.69
C PRO A 625 -9.15 4.48 -30.53
N ASP A 626 -8.70 3.86 -31.62
CA ASP A 626 -8.09 2.53 -31.60
C ASP A 626 -6.80 2.48 -30.76
N ASP A 627 -5.95 3.51 -30.86
CA ASP A 627 -4.74 3.60 -30.03
C ASP A 627 -5.08 3.76 -28.54
N ARG A 628 -6.18 4.45 -28.23
CA ARG A 628 -6.67 4.60 -26.85
C ARG A 628 -7.29 3.31 -26.32
N MET A 629 -7.98 2.56 -27.17
CA MET A 629 -8.49 1.22 -26.86
C MET A 629 -7.37 0.28 -26.42
N ILE A 630 -6.19 0.38 -27.03
CA ILE A 630 -5.02 -0.42 -26.61
C ILE A 630 -4.68 -0.18 -25.13
N TYR A 631 -4.72 1.06 -24.63
CA TYR A 631 -4.40 1.33 -23.22
C TYR A 631 -5.48 0.82 -22.26
N SER A 632 -6.76 0.89 -22.64
CA SER A 632 -7.84 0.24 -21.88
C SER A 632 -7.70 -1.27 -21.87
N TYR A 633 -7.36 -1.87 -23.01
CA TYR A 633 -7.08 -3.30 -23.10
C TYR A 633 -5.92 -3.68 -22.19
N ILE A 634 -4.80 -2.95 -22.21
CA ILE A 634 -3.67 -3.22 -21.31
C ILE A 634 -4.08 -3.08 -19.84
N ALA A 635 -4.93 -2.10 -19.50
CA ALA A 635 -5.43 -1.93 -18.15
C ALA A 635 -6.32 -3.12 -17.72
N LEU A 636 -7.38 -3.42 -18.46
CA LEU A 636 -8.47 -4.28 -17.99
C LEU A 636 -8.53 -5.67 -18.62
N GLY A 637 -7.86 -5.87 -19.75
CA GLY A 637 -7.98 -7.07 -20.59
C GLY A 637 -9.17 -7.06 -21.54
N TYR A 638 -10.00 -6.02 -21.50
CA TYR A 638 -11.13 -5.81 -22.41
C TYR A 638 -11.30 -4.30 -22.70
N VAL A 639 -12.17 -3.97 -23.65
CA VAL A 639 -12.46 -2.61 -24.10
C VAL A 639 -13.98 -2.39 -24.13
N SER A 640 -14.42 -1.12 -24.16
CA SER A 640 -15.82 -0.78 -24.48
C SER A 640 -16.24 -1.44 -25.80
N GLN A 641 -17.46 -2.00 -25.83
CA GLN A 641 -18.03 -2.61 -27.03
C GLN A 641 -18.24 -1.57 -28.15
N ASP A 642 -18.63 -0.36 -27.76
CA ASP A 642 -18.72 0.77 -28.67
C ASP A 642 -17.38 1.53 -28.71
N SER A 643 -16.73 1.54 -29.87
CA SER A 643 -15.47 2.27 -30.10
C SER A 643 -15.65 3.78 -30.03
N SER A 644 -16.88 4.29 -30.22
CA SER A 644 -17.22 5.71 -30.06
C SER A 644 -16.99 6.21 -28.63
N PHE A 645 -16.98 5.32 -27.64
CA PHE A 645 -16.62 5.64 -26.25
C PHE A 645 -15.22 6.27 -26.16
N TYR A 646 -14.30 5.85 -27.03
CA TYR A 646 -12.96 6.40 -27.12
C TYR A 646 -12.85 7.49 -28.18
N ALA A 647 -13.94 8.11 -28.64
CA ALA A 647 -13.87 9.23 -29.58
C ALA A 647 -13.25 10.48 -28.93
N SER A 648 -12.88 11.45 -29.76
CA SER A 648 -12.49 12.79 -29.28
C SER A 648 -13.75 13.66 -29.23
N LEU A 649 -13.88 14.51 -28.20
CA LEU A 649 -14.98 15.49 -28.16
C LEU A 649 -14.92 16.48 -29.34
N ARG A 650 -13.70 16.86 -29.75
CA ARG A 650 -13.46 17.73 -30.89
C ARG A 650 -13.00 16.84 -32.06
N THR A 651 -13.91 16.58 -32.99
CA THR A 651 -13.62 15.96 -34.29
C THR A 651 -13.83 17.01 -35.37
N GLU A 652 -12.80 17.27 -36.19
CA GLU A 652 -13.00 18.02 -37.43
C GLU A 652 -13.80 17.15 -38.42
N PRO A 653 -14.63 17.76 -39.29
CA PRO A 653 -15.30 17.02 -40.35
C PRO A 653 -14.27 16.23 -41.17
N ALA A 654 -14.59 14.98 -41.53
CA ALA A 654 -13.74 14.21 -42.43
C ALA A 654 -13.47 15.05 -43.70
N PRO A 655 -12.22 15.15 -44.18
CA PRO A 655 -11.98 15.70 -45.49
C PRO A 655 -12.74 14.82 -46.48
N GLN A 656 -13.78 15.35 -47.11
CA GLN A 656 -14.32 14.75 -48.33
C GLN A 656 -13.17 14.76 -49.33
N ASP A 657 -12.93 13.63 -50.00
CA ASP A 657 -11.96 13.52 -51.07
C ASP A 657 -12.23 14.62 -52.12
N GLN A 658 -11.55 15.75 -52.00
CA GLN A 658 -11.55 16.81 -52.99
C GLN A 658 -10.13 16.91 -53.51
N GLU A 659 -10.00 16.54 -54.79
CA GLU A 659 -8.92 16.98 -55.64
C GLU A 659 -8.62 18.46 -55.37
N PHE A 660 -7.33 18.73 -55.15
CA PHE A 660 -6.78 20.04 -54.90
C PHE A 660 -7.35 21.05 -55.92
N SER A 661 -8.23 21.93 -55.46
CA SER A 661 -8.55 23.16 -56.15
C SER A 661 -8.43 24.32 -55.18
N SER A 662 -7.40 25.12 -55.44
CA SER A 662 -7.04 26.34 -54.76
C SER A 662 -8.24 27.28 -54.60
N SER A 663 -8.62 27.57 -53.36
CA SER A 663 -9.19 28.88 -53.05
C SER A 663 -8.95 29.24 -51.58
N SER A 664 -8.39 30.43 -51.43
CA SER A 664 -8.12 31.14 -50.18
C SER A 664 -9.41 31.37 -49.39
N SER A 665 -9.44 30.96 -48.13
CA SER A 665 -10.37 31.55 -47.15
C SER A 665 -9.73 31.61 -45.76
N SER A 666 -10.08 32.69 -45.08
CA SER A 666 -9.35 33.36 -44.02
C SER A 666 -9.33 32.58 -42.71
N PHE A 667 -8.13 32.32 -42.18
CA PHE A 667 -7.97 31.83 -40.81
C PHE A 667 -8.33 32.94 -39.81
N ASN A 668 -9.47 32.78 -39.12
CA ASN A 668 -9.75 33.54 -37.91
C ASN A 668 -8.86 33.02 -36.78
N ASN A 669 -7.95 33.88 -36.34
CA ASN A 669 -7.12 33.69 -35.17
C ASN A 669 -7.99 33.70 -33.91
N ASN A 670 -8.11 32.56 -33.23
CA ASN A 670 -8.34 32.53 -31.79
C ASN A 670 -7.36 31.54 -31.15
N ILE A 671 -6.18 32.09 -30.84
CA ILE A 671 -5.23 31.52 -29.91
C ILE A 671 -5.77 31.84 -28.51
N ASP A 672 -6.40 30.86 -27.86
CA ASP A 672 -6.60 30.96 -26.41
C ASP A 672 -5.41 30.35 -25.67
N LYS A 673 -4.84 31.22 -24.86
CA LYS A 673 -3.60 31.09 -24.11
C LYS A 673 -3.69 30.02 -23.04
N ILE A 674 -2.59 29.28 -22.92
CA ILE A 674 -2.18 28.63 -21.67
C ILE A 674 -2.11 29.70 -20.58
N ILE A 675 -2.98 29.63 -19.57
CA ILE A 675 -2.85 30.40 -18.34
C ILE A 675 -2.05 29.58 -17.34
N GLU A 676 -0.84 30.06 -17.04
CA GLU A 676 -0.12 29.77 -15.81
C GLU A 676 -1.01 30.16 -14.62
N GLN A 677 -1.30 29.20 -13.73
CA GLN A 677 -1.92 29.50 -12.43
C GLN A 677 -0.92 30.29 -11.57
N ARG A 678 -1.05 31.62 -11.60
CA ARG A 678 -0.74 32.48 -10.45
C ARG A 678 -2.01 32.63 -9.64
N GLU A 679 -1.89 32.50 -8.32
CA GLU A 679 -2.99 32.78 -7.39
C GLU A 679 -3.51 34.22 -7.62
N PRO A 680 -4.83 34.42 -7.79
CA PRO A 680 -5.40 35.75 -7.70
C PRO A 680 -5.75 36.06 -6.24
N SER A 681 -5.12 37.11 -5.74
CA SER A 681 -5.60 37.92 -4.62
C SER A 681 -7.04 38.37 -4.85
N GLY A 682 -7.82 38.36 -3.76
CA GLY A 682 -9.28 38.51 -3.75
C GLY A 682 -9.85 39.65 -4.59
N LYS A 683 -10.95 39.31 -5.27
CA LYS A 683 -12.01 40.23 -5.69
C LYS A 683 -13.33 39.56 -5.32
N ASP A 684 -14.20 40.30 -4.65
CA ASP A 684 -15.54 39.88 -4.27
C ASP A 684 -16.33 39.52 -5.54
N GLU A 685 -16.67 38.24 -5.70
CA GLU A 685 -17.59 37.75 -6.73
C GLU A 685 -19.03 37.93 -6.22
N GLU A 686 -19.86 38.63 -7.00
CA GLU A 686 -21.31 38.66 -6.83
C GLU A 686 -21.86 37.23 -6.97
N ILE A 687 -22.42 36.68 -5.89
CA ILE A 687 -22.94 35.32 -5.84
C ILE A 687 -24.31 35.29 -6.54
N ASP A 688 -24.43 34.57 -7.65
CA ASP A 688 -25.72 34.24 -8.26
C ASP A 688 -26.50 33.26 -7.35
N ILE A 689 -27.53 33.78 -6.67
CA ILE A 689 -28.35 33.06 -5.70
C ILE A 689 -29.56 32.35 -6.37
N SER A 690 -29.83 32.62 -7.65
CA SER A 690 -31.05 32.16 -8.32
C SER A 690 -31.17 30.63 -8.36
N THR A 691 -30.09 29.95 -8.75
CA THR A 691 -30.01 28.48 -8.82
C THR A 691 -30.09 27.82 -7.44
N PHE A 692 -29.49 28.44 -6.43
CA PHE A 692 -29.55 27.92 -5.06
C PHE A 692 -30.94 28.09 -4.44
N THR A 693 -31.64 29.17 -4.76
CA THR A 693 -33.00 29.43 -4.27
C THR A 693 -33.99 28.41 -4.84
N ALA A 694 -33.90 28.12 -6.14
CA ALA A 694 -34.72 27.09 -6.78
C ALA A 694 -34.56 25.71 -6.10
N PHE A 695 -33.32 25.33 -5.78
CA PHE A 695 -33.04 24.10 -5.04
C PHE A 695 -33.67 24.08 -3.64
N LEU A 696 -33.65 25.21 -2.90
CA LEU A 696 -34.28 25.27 -1.58
C LEU A 696 -35.80 25.12 -1.65
N ASP A 697 -36.43 25.63 -2.71
CA ASP A 697 -37.86 25.44 -2.96
C ASP A 697 -38.21 23.98 -3.31
N ASP A 698 -37.35 23.29 -4.05
CA ASP A 698 -37.49 21.86 -4.32
C ASP A 698 -37.39 21.05 -3.00
N VAL A 699 -36.39 21.33 -2.16
CA VAL A 699 -36.23 20.66 -0.86
C VAL A 699 -37.42 20.91 0.07
N LYS A 700 -38.01 22.11 0.02
CA LYS A 700 -39.22 22.45 0.76
C LYS A 700 -40.43 21.65 0.27
N THR A 701 -40.57 21.54 -1.05
CA THR A 701 -41.62 20.75 -1.70
C THR A 701 -41.48 19.26 -1.35
N ASP A 702 -40.25 18.74 -1.36
CA ASP A 702 -39.91 17.37 -0.97
C ASP A 702 -40.19 17.10 0.51
N TYR A 703 -39.98 18.07 1.40
CA TYR A 703 -40.32 17.94 2.81
C TYR A 703 -41.84 17.86 3.02
N GLN A 704 -42.60 18.69 2.32
CA GLN A 704 -44.07 18.75 2.43
C GLN A 704 -44.74 17.49 1.84
N ASN A 705 -44.26 17.05 0.67
CA ASN A 705 -44.88 15.96 -0.09
C ASN A 705 -44.20 14.60 0.13
N GLY A 706 -42.99 14.57 0.70
CA GLY A 706 -42.22 13.36 0.92
C GLY A 706 -42.83 12.42 1.96
N GLY A 707 -42.49 11.13 1.86
CA GLY A 707 -42.87 10.12 2.86
C GLY A 707 -42.17 10.31 4.21
N LYS A 708 -42.64 9.60 5.25
CA LYS A 708 -42.12 9.68 6.64
C LYS A 708 -40.59 9.52 6.71
N THR A 709 -40.03 8.65 5.87
CA THR A 709 -38.58 8.39 5.80
C THR A 709 -37.79 9.61 5.33
N LEU A 710 -38.26 10.31 4.29
CA LEU A 710 -37.58 11.49 3.74
C LEU A 710 -37.66 12.67 4.71
N ARG A 711 -38.83 12.90 5.32
CA ARG A 711 -39.01 13.93 6.36
C ARG A 711 -38.05 13.72 7.53
N THR A 712 -37.97 12.49 8.04
CA THR A 712 -37.07 12.14 9.15
C THR A 712 -35.59 12.38 8.78
N ALA A 713 -35.21 12.10 7.53
CA ALA A 713 -33.84 12.36 7.06
C ALA A 713 -33.53 13.86 6.97
N LEU A 714 -34.48 14.65 6.45
CA LEU A 714 -34.36 16.11 6.36
C LEU A 714 -34.35 16.79 7.74
N ASP A 715 -35.15 16.30 8.70
CA ASP A 715 -35.11 16.76 10.10
C ASP A 715 -33.73 16.50 10.73
N LYS A 716 -33.18 15.29 10.58
CA LYS A 716 -31.83 14.97 11.06
C LYS A 716 -30.74 15.82 10.39
N PHE A 717 -30.88 16.11 9.09
CA PHE A 717 -29.96 16.98 8.38
C PHE A 717 -30.01 18.41 8.94
N LYS A 718 -31.22 18.95 9.16
CA LYS A 718 -31.45 20.27 9.77
C LYS A 718 -30.79 20.38 11.14
N ASP A 719 -30.97 19.38 12.01
CA ASP A 719 -30.39 19.39 13.36
C ASP A 719 -28.85 19.39 13.34
N ARG A 720 -28.26 18.59 12.45
CA ARG A 720 -26.80 18.52 12.26
C ARG A 720 -26.24 19.81 11.67
N TYR A 721 -26.92 20.39 10.68
CA TYR A 721 -26.56 21.68 10.09
C TYR A 721 -26.55 22.78 11.15
N ASN A 722 -27.60 22.87 11.97
CA ASN A 722 -27.71 23.87 13.03
C ASN A 722 -26.64 23.68 14.12
N THR A 723 -26.36 22.43 14.50
CA THR A 723 -25.31 22.08 15.48
C THR A 723 -23.90 22.39 14.95
N ALA A 724 -23.64 22.19 13.66
CA ALA A 724 -22.36 22.54 13.07
C ALA A 724 -22.20 24.07 12.96
N LYS A 725 -23.27 24.77 12.56
CA LYS A 725 -23.34 26.23 12.46
C LYS A 725 -23.12 26.92 13.82
N SER A 726 -23.70 26.40 14.90
CA SER A 726 -23.54 26.96 16.24
C SER A 726 -22.11 26.83 16.80
N LYS A 727 -21.31 25.88 16.27
CA LYS A 727 -19.93 25.66 16.70
C LYS A 727 -18.94 26.58 15.99
N SER A 728 -18.95 26.62 14.66
CA SER A 728 -18.19 27.61 13.85
C SER A 728 -18.45 27.44 12.35
N ILE A 729 -18.19 28.50 11.57
CA ILE A 729 -18.27 28.47 10.10
C ILE A 729 -17.35 27.40 9.48
N PRO A 730 -16.08 27.23 9.88
CA PRO A 730 -15.23 26.14 9.36
C PRO A 730 -15.78 24.73 9.63
N ARG A 731 -16.42 24.51 10.78
CA ARG A 731 -17.07 23.22 11.08
C ARG A 731 -18.29 23.00 10.20
N LEU A 732 -19.08 24.03 9.96
CA LEU A 732 -20.20 23.99 9.03
C LEU A 732 -19.72 23.68 7.61
N SER A 733 -18.66 24.35 7.14
CA SER A 733 -18.04 24.06 5.85
C SER A 733 -17.56 22.61 5.78
N SER A 734 -16.85 22.11 6.79
CA SER A 734 -16.42 20.70 6.85
C SER A 734 -17.60 19.74 6.76
N PHE A 735 -18.68 19.98 7.52
CA PHE A 735 -19.89 19.17 7.48
C PHE A 735 -20.54 19.13 6.09
N LEU A 736 -20.59 20.27 5.40
CA LEU A 736 -21.17 20.38 4.06
C LEU A 736 -20.27 19.75 2.98
N TYR A 737 -18.94 19.81 3.13
CA TYR A 737 -18.00 19.14 2.22
C TYR A 737 -17.88 17.61 2.46
N ASP A 738 -18.16 17.12 3.67
CA ASP A 738 -18.00 15.71 4.06
C ASP A 738 -19.19 14.79 3.68
N ILE A 739 -20.16 15.25 2.87
CA ILE A 739 -21.33 14.44 2.46
C ILE A 739 -20.94 13.29 1.50
N ASN A 740 -19.75 13.29 0.91
CA ASN A 740 -19.26 12.25 0.00
C ASN A 740 -18.40 11.17 0.69
N ARG A 741 -19.00 10.40 1.60
CA ARG A 741 -18.39 9.16 2.11
C ARG A 741 -19.28 7.93 1.91
N SER A 742 -19.65 7.69 0.65
CA SER A 742 -19.99 6.36 0.15
C SER A 742 -19.01 5.85 -0.93
N MET A 743 -17.84 6.50 -1.07
CA MET A 743 -16.78 6.06 -1.99
C MET A 743 -15.55 5.53 -1.22
N ASP A 744 -15.38 4.22 -1.34
CA ASP A 744 -14.17 3.40 -1.19
C ASP A 744 -13.21 3.69 0.01
N PRO A 745 -13.16 2.80 1.03
CA PRO A 745 -12.18 2.85 2.13
C PRO A 745 -10.71 2.86 1.71
N MET A 746 -10.37 2.51 0.46
CA MET A 746 -8.97 2.38 0.02
C MET A 746 -8.21 3.70 -0.23
N THR A 747 -8.80 4.87 0.07
CA THR A 747 -8.10 6.17 -0.03
C THR A 747 -7.54 6.72 1.28
N ARG A 748 -7.66 6.00 2.41
CA ARG A 748 -7.03 6.41 3.67
C ARG A 748 -6.06 5.36 4.22
N VAL A 749 -4.88 5.25 3.62
CA VAL A 749 -3.70 4.80 4.37
C VAL A 749 -3.32 5.91 5.36
N LYS A 750 -4.02 5.99 6.51
CA LYS A 750 -3.58 6.81 7.64
C LYS A 750 -2.29 6.19 8.15
N GLY A 751 -1.16 6.84 7.86
CA GLY A 751 0.16 6.50 8.35
C GLY A 751 0.26 6.60 9.87
N GLY A 752 -0.23 5.59 10.58
CA GLY A 752 0.05 5.39 12.00
C GLY A 752 1.47 4.86 12.18
N ALA A 753 2.31 5.62 12.90
CA ALA A 753 3.60 5.21 13.48
C ALA A 753 4.41 4.13 12.72
N ASN A 754 4.75 4.38 11.45
CA ASN A 754 5.48 3.41 10.63
C ASN A 754 6.99 3.72 10.52
N ILE A 755 7.81 2.66 10.51
CA ILE A 755 9.23 2.73 10.15
C ILE A 755 9.29 3.12 8.67
N ARG A 756 9.75 4.36 8.43
CA ARG A 756 9.82 4.97 7.10
C ARG A 756 10.77 4.19 6.19
N VAL A 757 10.29 3.79 5.01
CA VAL A 757 11.18 3.42 3.90
C VAL A 757 11.94 4.68 3.51
N GLN A 758 13.25 4.68 3.74
CA GLN A 758 14.08 5.83 3.39
C GLN A 758 14.37 5.80 1.89
N VAL A 759 13.97 6.86 1.19
CA VAL A 759 14.35 7.11 -0.20
C VAL A 759 15.84 7.49 -0.24
N GLU A 760 16.62 6.93 -1.16
CA GLU A 760 18.05 7.27 -1.38
C GLU A 760 18.27 8.78 -1.57
N SER A 761 17.31 9.48 -2.19
CA SER A 761 17.33 10.93 -2.40
C SER A 761 17.19 11.75 -1.11
N ILE A 762 16.64 11.17 -0.04
CA ILE A 762 16.43 11.81 1.27
C ILE A 762 17.58 11.51 2.26
N LYS A 763 18.62 10.74 1.85
CA LYS A 763 19.90 10.73 2.58
C LYS A 763 20.57 12.11 2.63
N ARG A 764 20.17 13.05 1.76
CA ARG A 764 20.81 14.38 1.65
C ARG A 764 20.26 15.47 2.58
N ARG A 765 19.15 15.30 3.32
CA ARG A 765 18.51 16.45 4.02
C ARG A 765 17.79 16.18 5.36
N LYS A 766 18.21 15.24 6.21
CA LYS A 766 17.71 15.21 7.61
C LYS A 766 18.83 14.99 8.62
N THR A 767 19.38 16.09 9.10
CA THR A 767 20.12 16.18 10.36
C THR A 767 19.14 16.56 11.48
N GLU A 768 19.15 15.70 12.50
CA GLU A 768 18.89 15.89 13.93
C GLU A 768 17.70 16.74 14.43
N GLY A 769 16.90 16.11 15.30
CA GLY A 769 15.92 16.77 16.16
C GLY A 769 15.05 15.78 16.94
N GLY A 770 15.44 15.54 18.20
CA GLY A 770 14.58 15.16 19.35
C GLY A 770 13.55 14.04 19.21
N GLY A 771 13.87 12.86 19.76
CA GLY A 771 12.87 11.83 20.06
C GLY A 771 13.54 10.59 20.65
N VAL A 772 13.36 10.37 21.95
CA VAL A 772 13.90 9.23 22.70
C VAL A 772 13.58 7.93 21.95
N LYS A 773 14.60 7.34 21.33
CA LYS A 773 14.53 6.00 20.77
C LYS A 773 14.24 5.05 21.93
N ARG A 774 13.00 4.56 22.06
CA ARG A 774 12.76 3.27 22.70
C ARG A 774 13.63 2.26 21.96
N ARG A 775 14.76 1.88 22.56
CA ARG A 775 15.51 0.71 22.15
C ARG A 775 14.53 -0.47 22.20
N LEU A 776 14.20 -1.00 21.03
CA LEU A 776 13.63 -2.34 20.96
C LEU A 776 14.64 -3.31 21.59
N PRO A 777 14.19 -4.32 22.35
CA PRO A 777 15.09 -5.29 22.93
C PRO A 777 15.91 -5.93 21.81
N ILE A 778 17.23 -5.80 21.92
CA ILE A 778 18.18 -6.67 21.23
C ILE A 778 17.82 -8.09 21.67
N PRO A 779 17.61 -9.06 20.77
CA PRO A 779 17.53 -10.44 21.17
C PRO A 779 18.86 -10.73 21.87
N THR A 780 18.81 -11.08 23.15
CA THR A 780 19.95 -11.63 23.86
C THR A 780 20.42 -12.85 23.08
N ASN A 781 21.46 -12.66 22.28
CA ASN A 781 22.23 -13.70 21.62
C ASN A 781 23.02 -14.42 22.71
N GLU A 782 22.35 -15.31 23.44
CA GLU A 782 23.01 -16.37 24.19
C GLU A 782 22.20 -17.65 23.95
N GLY A 783 22.73 -18.50 23.06
CA GLY A 783 22.34 -19.90 22.92
C GLY A 783 21.07 -20.20 22.10
N LYS A 784 21.19 -20.14 20.76
CA LYS A 784 20.61 -21.08 19.77
C LYS A 784 20.84 -20.49 18.37
N GLU A 785 21.82 -21.02 17.66
CA GLU A 785 21.93 -20.81 16.21
C GLU A 785 20.60 -21.25 15.57
N ASN A 786 20.09 -20.45 14.62
CA ASN A 786 18.85 -20.76 13.90
C ASN A 786 19.02 -22.09 13.16
N LEU A 787 18.38 -23.16 13.64
CA LEU A 787 18.37 -24.51 13.06
C LEU A 787 17.54 -24.62 11.77
N ASP A 788 16.87 -23.54 11.34
CA ASP A 788 16.03 -23.53 10.14
C ASP A 788 16.87 -23.14 8.90
N PRO A 789 17.15 -24.07 7.96
CA PRO A 789 17.91 -23.76 6.75
C PRO A 789 17.18 -22.80 5.80
N HIS A 790 15.87 -22.60 6.00
CA HIS A 790 15.07 -21.64 5.25
C HIS A 790 15.09 -20.24 5.86
N ALA A 791 15.77 -20.01 6.99
CA ALA A 791 15.87 -18.68 7.56
C ALA A 791 16.85 -17.80 6.77
N ILE A 792 16.33 -16.81 6.02
CA ILE A 792 17.17 -15.87 5.28
C ILE A 792 17.99 -15.01 6.26
N PRO A 793 19.34 -14.95 6.14
CA PRO A 793 20.14 -14.06 6.97
C PRO A 793 19.85 -12.60 6.60
N ALA A 794 19.65 -11.73 7.61
CA ALA A 794 19.37 -10.32 7.36
C ALA A 794 20.53 -9.67 6.58
N ARG A 795 20.25 -9.19 5.36
CA ARG A 795 21.27 -8.60 4.49
C ARG A 795 21.84 -7.33 5.15
N LYS A 796 23.14 -7.33 5.43
CA LYS A 796 23.82 -6.16 6.03
C LYS A 796 23.62 -4.94 5.13
N LYS A 797 23.06 -3.85 5.66
CA LYS A 797 23.00 -2.56 4.95
C LYS A 797 24.42 -2.17 4.52
N ARG A 798 24.62 -1.86 3.23
CA ARG A 798 25.91 -1.36 2.70
C ARG A 798 26.44 -0.26 3.63
N LYS A 799 27.59 -0.51 4.28
CA LYS A 799 28.31 0.49 5.09
C LYS A 799 28.74 1.62 4.15
N THR A 800 27.98 2.71 4.13
CA THR A 800 28.54 4.00 3.75
C THR A 800 29.32 4.49 4.97
N SER A 801 30.61 4.78 4.79
CA SER A 801 31.45 5.33 5.87
C SER A 801 30.72 6.53 6.49
N LYS A 802 30.40 6.43 7.78
CA LYS A 802 29.86 7.55 8.55
C LYS A 802 30.93 8.64 8.60
N LYS A 803 30.70 9.80 7.97
CA LYS A 803 31.42 11.03 8.30
C LYS A 803 30.81 11.61 9.59
N GLU A 804 31.63 11.99 10.55
CA GLU A 804 31.20 12.78 11.70
C GLU A 804 30.76 14.18 11.23
N HIS A 805 29.51 14.55 11.51
CA HIS A 805 28.98 15.88 11.21
C HIS A 805 29.20 16.76 12.45
N ASN A 806 30.38 17.37 12.55
CA ASN A 806 30.63 18.40 13.56
C ASN A 806 30.93 19.72 12.82
N LEU A 807 29.88 20.55 12.71
CA LEU A 807 29.89 21.82 11.95
C LEU A 807 30.96 22.79 12.46
N SER A 808 31.20 22.82 13.78
CA SER A 808 32.22 23.66 14.38
C SER A 808 33.65 23.20 14.04
N LYS A 809 33.90 21.88 13.91
CA LYS A 809 35.21 21.37 13.44
C LYS A 809 35.49 21.62 11.94
N ASN A 810 34.44 21.67 11.10
CA ASN A 810 34.61 21.85 9.66
C ASN A 810 34.85 23.31 9.27
N ILE A 811 34.27 24.27 10.01
CA ILE A 811 34.52 25.70 9.84
C ILE A 811 35.98 26.03 10.20
N LEU A 812 36.52 25.43 11.26
CA LEU A 812 37.92 25.61 11.67
C LEU A 812 38.96 25.02 10.69
N LYS A 813 38.57 24.12 9.77
CA LYS A 813 39.49 23.41 8.86
C LYS A 813 39.28 23.72 7.38
N ASN A 814 38.38 24.65 7.04
CA ASN A 814 38.10 25.11 5.68
C ASN A 814 37.93 23.97 4.64
N ARG A 815 37.11 22.96 4.98
CA ARG A 815 36.78 21.83 4.09
C ARG A 815 35.32 21.91 3.65
N PRO A 816 35.00 21.80 2.34
CA PRO A 816 33.62 21.79 1.87
C PRO A 816 32.90 20.47 2.20
N ASN A 817 31.61 20.57 2.52
CA ASN A 817 30.73 19.50 3.02
C ASN A 817 30.73 18.20 2.18
#